data_AF-A0A401J2V9-F1
#
_entry.id   AF-A0A401J2V9-F1
#
_cell.length_a   1.000
_cell.length_b   1.000
_cell.length_c   1.000
_cell.angle_alpha   90.00
_cell.angle_beta   90.00
_cell.angle_gamma   90.00
#
_symmetry.space_group_name_H-M   'P 1'
#
loop_
_entity.id
_entity.type
_entity.pdbx_description
1 polymer ?
#
loop_
_entity_poly.entity_id
_entity_poly.type
_entity_poly.pdbx_seq_one_letter_code
_entity_poly.pdbx_strand_id
1 'polypeptide(L)'
;MKRGLILAGGCALACLASNVLAQTMEERARTAAQASRIKSSDSDALQSNYLTPGLGGQPIATIDDSLQFTPSLACQKSATALEILAQPGPGGDITTLRLTRDKDLDGTFDETLNVPVPISGICANGVIACNQASWDQCRNFQWTVGGAGEVRLAQVELTALAGCYCVNNSCGDNLVWGNMASVLKDLGGGVVGALTTADPRIGIAQAQIDGPVIRYTGAQMTACTANPSVTATAYRSDPAAIQGDAYSTAEASSLFQALAGSAIGSGKAQEIRACTITRDIGVKSWDYDDIMGVGGSIASVTSCGAGCRRYQIRGPGNCGNSPPIHSATFDPIAPDRILSARIVEMGADDWVQARVNGQIIGSAGKRPWPGEALPSGDCRISDDPWVEHTTIDVTAQLKAGAMIVGARVRGGGEGNWGYVTLEVQVDTACEISEQLMDLCSGYAADPACHLDSETVDGVTTFRNGVHTGLKPLPSTRLFGTGDCSVQYTRDFFERSRRYACTIDLGSAPQPDLTRGAYIIDHSTKTLLADRTITDDGTVATSTRPFTMPDRGSVATCEPICKTRAPKANSDVAVDGIVGARQNDPAGWDIFFHSCTTNNACPLGEGEELISACGCLDDFPEAVVMMQTVRLSGADLVCRAEAR
;
A
#
# COMPACT_ATOMS: atom_id res chain seq x y z
N MET A 1 -68.87 57.74 8.35
CA MET A 1 -69.63 57.34 7.14
C MET A 1 -69.56 55.82 7.06
N LYS A 2 -70.65 55.08 7.37
CA LYS A 2 -71.55 54.41 6.39
C LYS A 2 -70.72 53.64 5.33
N ARG A 3 -70.70 52.31 5.21
CA ARG A 3 -71.71 51.22 5.24
C ARG A 3 -70.92 49.89 5.46
N GLY A 4 -71.41 48.77 6.01
CA GLY A 4 -72.75 48.19 6.04
C GLY A 4 -72.90 47.07 4.98
N LEU A 5 -73.36 45.88 5.42
CA LEU A 5 -73.83 44.69 4.66
C LEU A 5 -72.73 43.65 4.26
N ILE A 6 -72.81 42.32 4.46
CA ILE A 6 -73.93 41.34 4.46
C ILE A 6 -73.64 40.10 5.34
N LEU A 7 -74.75 39.50 5.77
CA LEU A 7 -75.06 38.25 6.48
C LEU A 7 -74.18 36.99 6.30
N ALA A 8 -74.03 36.31 7.45
CA ALA A 8 -74.26 34.89 7.75
C ALA A 8 -74.32 33.85 6.61
N GLY A 9 -73.39 32.90 6.65
CA GLY A 9 -73.50 31.58 6.05
C GLY A 9 -72.79 30.57 6.94
N GLY A 10 -73.55 29.64 7.54
CA GLY A 10 -73.01 28.57 8.36
C GLY A 10 -72.18 27.58 7.54
N CYS A 11 -71.05 27.16 8.09
CA CYS A 11 -70.35 25.96 7.65
C CYS A 11 -69.82 25.25 8.89
N ALA A 12 -70.41 24.09 9.18
CA ALA A 12 -69.96 23.20 10.22
C ALA A 12 -68.55 22.71 9.90
N LEU A 13 -67.58 23.02 10.78
CA LEU A 13 -66.29 22.35 10.79
C LEU A 13 -66.51 20.89 11.19
N ALA A 14 -66.64 20.01 10.20
CA ALA A 14 -66.34 18.60 10.38
C ALA A 14 -64.81 18.48 10.46
N CYS A 15 -64.27 18.44 11.68
CA CYS A 15 -62.92 17.97 11.94
C CYS A 15 -62.83 16.50 11.51
N LEU A 16 -62.48 16.27 10.24
CA LEU A 16 -61.88 15.01 9.80
C LEU A 16 -60.52 14.92 10.49
N ALA A 17 -60.49 14.21 11.62
CA ALA A 17 -59.26 13.71 12.18
C ALA A 17 -58.64 12.77 11.14
N SER A 18 -57.65 13.27 10.41
CA SER A 18 -56.75 12.44 9.61
C SER A 18 -56.08 11.46 10.57
N ASN A 19 -56.55 10.21 10.57
CA ASN A 19 -55.85 9.10 11.18
C ASN A 19 -54.49 9.00 10.48
N VAL A 20 -53.45 9.55 11.10
CA VAL A 20 -52.06 9.25 10.75
C VAL A 20 -51.85 7.78 11.09
N LEU A 21 -52.05 6.91 10.09
CA LEU A 21 -51.69 5.51 10.19
C LEU A 21 -50.19 5.43 10.50
N ALA A 22 -49.85 4.90 11.67
CA ALA A 22 -48.48 4.63 12.06
C ALA A 22 -47.80 3.79 10.96
N GLN A 23 -46.65 4.27 10.46
CA GLN A 23 -45.85 3.54 9.48
C GLN A 23 -45.61 2.09 9.96
N THR A 24 -45.74 1.13 9.05
CA THR A 24 -45.47 -0.28 9.34
C THR A 24 -44.01 -0.44 9.79
N MET A 25 -43.72 -1.50 10.56
CA MET A 25 -42.33 -1.82 10.94
C MET A 25 -41.43 -2.00 9.72
N GLU A 26 -41.97 -2.55 8.64
CA GLU A 26 -41.28 -2.71 7.35
C GLU A 26 -40.94 -1.36 6.71
N GLU A 27 -41.88 -0.40 6.72
CA GLU A 27 -41.65 0.93 6.15
C GLU A 27 -40.59 1.71 6.93
N ARG A 28 -40.60 1.60 8.26
CA ARG A 28 -39.54 2.17 9.11
C ARG A 28 -38.18 1.52 8.86
N ALA A 29 -38.14 0.20 8.69
CA ALA A 29 -36.90 -0.51 8.38
C ALA A 29 -36.35 -0.10 6.99
N ARG A 30 -37.21 0.02 5.98
CA ARG A 30 -36.84 0.52 4.64
C ARG A 30 -36.32 1.95 4.70
N THR A 31 -37.00 2.82 5.46
CA THR A 31 -36.59 4.22 5.62
C THR A 31 -35.22 4.32 6.30
N ALA A 32 -34.97 3.54 7.36
CA ALA A 32 -33.67 3.49 8.03
C ALA A 32 -32.55 2.94 7.12
N ALA A 33 -32.85 1.89 6.35
CA ALA A 33 -31.90 1.33 5.38
C ALA A 33 -31.59 2.33 4.24
N GLN A 34 -32.60 3.05 3.75
CA GLN A 34 -32.44 4.06 2.71
C GLN A 34 -31.65 5.27 3.21
N ALA A 35 -31.91 5.74 4.43
CA ALA A 35 -31.12 6.78 5.08
C ALA A 35 -29.64 6.37 5.22
N SER A 36 -29.38 5.12 5.60
CA SER A 36 -28.02 4.57 5.66
C SER A 36 -27.36 4.54 4.29
N ARG A 37 -28.08 4.07 3.26
CA ARG A 37 -27.58 4.03 1.88
C ARG A 37 -27.20 5.41 1.36
N ILE A 38 -28.04 6.43 1.56
CA ILE A 38 -27.74 7.81 1.14
C ILE A 38 -26.40 8.31 1.71
N LYS A 39 -26.01 7.85 2.90
CA LYS A 39 -24.77 8.26 3.55
C LYS A 39 -23.56 7.41 3.17
N SER A 40 -23.75 6.13 2.80
CA SER A 40 -22.64 5.17 2.73
C SER A 40 -22.75 4.09 1.64
N SER A 41 -23.64 4.23 0.65
CA SER A 41 -23.88 3.18 -0.36
C SER A 41 -22.70 2.91 -1.29
N ASP A 42 -21.86 3.92 -1.50
CA ASP A 42 -20.77 3.90 -2.45
C ASP A 42 -19.62 4.82 -1.98
N SER A 43 -18.53 4.80 -2.74
CA SER A 43 -17.32 5.56 -2.48
C SER A 43 -17.59 7.06 -2.35
N ASP A 44 -18.45 7.63 -3.20
CA ASP A 44 -18.73 9.06 -3.25
C ASP A 44 -19.63 9.49 -2.09
N ALA A 45 -20.64 8.67 -1.76
CA ALA A 45 -21.49 8.86 -0.59
C ALA A 45 -20.66 8.80 0.71
N LEU A 46 -19.80 7.79 0.85
CA LEU A 46 -18.88 7.67 1.99
C LEU A 46 -17.91 8.86 2.07
N GLN A 47 -17.32 9.24 0.94
CA GLN A 47 -16.36 10.32 0.87
C GLN A 47 -16.99 11.66 1.27
N SER A 48 -18.16 11.98 0.72
CA SER A 48 -18.84 13.25 0.96
C SER A 48 -19.47 13.38 2.35
N ASN A 49 -19.98 12.28 2.93
CA ASN A 49 -20.68 12.33 4.22
C ASN A 49 -19.79 12.07 5.44
N TYR A 50 -18.70 11.31 5.29
CA TYR A 50 -17.86 10.89 6.43
C TYR A 50 -16.39 11.29 6.27
N LEU A 51 -15.75 10.93 5.15
CA LEU A 51 -14.29 11.05 5.02
C LEU A 51 -13.85 12.51 4.85
N THR A 52 -14.39 13.23 3.87
CA THR A 52 -14.03 14.63 3.62
C THR A 52 -14.40 15.53 4.80
N PRO A 53 -15.61 15.42 5.40
CA PRO A 53 -15.91 16.21 6.59
C PRO A 53 -15.03 15.83 7.78
N GLY A 54 -14.78 14.53 8.00
CA GLY A 54 -13.97 14.07 9.12
C GLY A 54 -12.52 14.50 9.04
N LEU A 55 -11.89 14.32 7.88
CA LEU A 55 -10.52 14.73 7.59
C LEU A 55 -10.38 16.23 7.26
N GLY A 56 -11.49 16.97 7.23
CA GLY A 56 -11.54 18.43 7.09
C GLY A 56 -11.95 19.16 8.39
N GLY A 57 -12.15 18.42 9.49
CA GLY A 57 -12.60 19.00 10.77
C GLY A 57 -13.99 19.64 10.67
N GLN A 58 -14.82 19.18 9.74
CA GLN A 58 -16.20 19.63 9.53
C GLN A 58 -17.19 18.70 10.27
N PRO A 59 -18.41 19.19 10.56
CA PRO A 59 -19.43 18.36 11.20
C PRO A 59 -19.79 17.12 10.38
N ILE A 60 -19.80 15.96 11.02
CA ILE A 60 -20.38 14.72 10.51
C ILE A 60 -21.76 14.55 11.14
N ALA A 61 -22.75 14.22 10.30
CA ALA A 61 -24.12 13.97 10.74
C ALA A 61 -24.37 12.47 11.01
N THR A 62 -25.28 12.15 11.93
CA THR A 62 -25.82 10.81 12.09
C THR A 62 -26.57 10.36 10.83
N ILE A 63 -26.82 9.06 10.70
CA ILE A 63 -27.49 8.46 9.54
C ILE A 63 -28.85 9.12 9.23
N ASP A 64 -29.55 9.56 10.27
CA ASP A 64 -30.85 10.22 10.21
C ASP A 64 -30.77 11.75 10.23
N ASP A 65 -29.56 12.32 10.12
CA ASP A 65 -29.25 13.75 10.22
C ASP A 65 -29.70 14.45 11.51
N SER A 66 -30.13 13.69 12.53
CA SER A 66 -30.70 14.24 13.76
C SER A 66 -29.65 14.85 14.70
N LEU A 67 -28.42 14.35 14.64
CA LEU A 67 -27.29 14.82 15.44
C LEU A 67 -26.09 15.09 14.53
N GLN A 68 -25.25 16.01 14.95
CA GLN A 68 -23.97 16.29 14.31
C GLN A 68 -22.88 16.34 15.37
N PHE A 69 -21.68 15.88 15.00
CA PHE A 69 -20.49 16.06 15.80
C PHE A 69 -19.34 16.46 14.89
N THR A 70 -18.48 17.35 15.38
CA THR A 70 -17.23 17.69 14.68
C THR A 70 -16.13 16.82 15.27
N PRO A 71 -15.47 15.95 14.49
CA PRO A 71 -14.37 15.17 15.00
C PRO A 71 -13.21 16.10 15.39
N SER A 72 -12.73 15.97 16.61
CA SER A 72 -11.48 16.59 17.05
C SER A 72 -10.36 15.58 16.85
N LEU A 73 -9.91 15.46 15.60
CA LEU A 73 -8.63 14.81 15.30
C LEU A 73 -7.56 15.77 15.82
N ALA A 74 -7.01 15.48 16.99
CA ALA A 74 -5.98 16.31 17.60
C ALA A 74 -4.87 16.54 16.57
N CYS A 75 -4.51 17.80 16.33
CA CYS A 75 -3.36 18.18 15.51
C CYS A 75 -3.49 18.02 14.00
N GLN A 76 -4.58 18.54 13.43
CA GLN A 76 -4.84 18.48 12.00
C GLN A 76 -4.34 19.72 11.25
N LYS A 77 -3.50 19.51 10.23
CA LYS A 77 -3.31 20.44 9.10
C LYS A 77 -3.89 19.81 7.85
N SER A 78 -4.66 20.57 7.08
CA SER A 78 -5.20 20.12 5.78
C SER A 78 -4.93 21.17 4.70
N ALA A 79 -4.37 20.74 3.59
CA ALA A 79 -4.08 21.57 2.43
C ALA A 79 -4.07 20.71 1.16
N THR A 80 -3.99 21.34 -0.02
CA THR A 80 -3.72 20.62 -1.27
C THR A 80 -2.32 20.04 -1.20
N ALA A 81 -2.22 18.75 -0.91
CA ALA A 81 -0.94 18.07 -0.70
C ALA A 81 -0.21 17.84 -2.01
N LEU A 82 -0.94 17.48 -3.07
CA LEU A 82 -0.36 17.10 -4.35
C LEU A 82 -1.27 17.53 -5.49
N GLU A 83 -0.69 18.12 -6.52
CA GLU A 83 -1.34 18.37 -7.80
C GLU A 83 -0.52 17.70 -8.91
N ILE A 84 -1.19 16.97 -9.79
CA ILE A 84 -0.58 16.30 -10.93
C ILE A 84 -1.25 16.83 -12.20
N LEU A 85 -0.44 17.34 -13.11
CA LEU A 85 -0.81 17.76 -14.45
C LEU A 85 -0.26 16.76 -15.46
N ALA A 86 -1.14 16.19 -16.29
CA ALA A 86 -0.77 15.31 -17.39
C ALA A 86 -1.30 15.86 -18.71
N GLN A 87 -0.41 16.10 -19.68
CA GLN A 87 -0.79 16.55 -21.03
C GLN A 87 -0.18 15.65 -22.11
N PRO A 88 -1.00 15.03 -22.97
CA PRO A 88 -0.51 14.23 -24.08
C PRO A 88 -0.04 15.10 -25.25
N GLY A 89 0.99 14.61 -25.93
CA GLY A 89 1.50 15.18 -27.17
C GLY A 89 0.91 14.51 -28.42
N PRO A 90 1.35 14.93 -29.62
CA PRO A 90 0.82 14.43 -30.90
C PRO A 90 0.98 12.91 -31.13
N GLY A 91 1.93 12.27 -30.42
CA GLY A 91 2.19 10.82 -30.49
C GLY A 91 1.41 9.97 -29.50
N GLY A 92 0.50 10.58 -28.72
CA GLY A 92 -0.25 9.91 -27.65
C GLY A 92 0.52 9.78 -26.33
N ASP A 93 1.85 9.92 -26.34
CA ASP A 93 2.65 9.97 -25.10
C ASP A 93 2.28 11.19 -24.26
N ILE A 94 2.33 11.05 -22.92
CA ILE A 94 2.25 12.20 -22.01
C ILE A 94 3.57 12.94 -22.08
N THR A 95 3.59 14.07 -22.78
CA THR A 95 4.81 14.89 -22.97
C THR A 95 5.05 15.87 -21.83
N THR A 96 3.98 16.23 -21.12
CA THR A 96 4.07 17.08 -19.93
C THR A 96 3.44 16.34 -18.76
N LEU A 97 4.27 15.80 -17.87
CA LEU A 97 3.85 15.30 -16.58
C LEU A 97 4.53 16.12 -15.49
N ARG A 98 3.75 16.94 -14.79
CA ARG A 98 4.22 17.82 -13.72
C ARG A 98 3.52 17.48 -12.42
N LEU A 99 4.30 17.27 -11.37
CA LEU A 99 3.82 17.05 -10.03
C LEU A 99 4.23 18.28 -9.20
N THR A 100 3.28 18.89 -8.50
CA THR A 100 3.52 19.98 -7.55
C THR A 100 3.00 19.56 -6.19
N ARG A 101 3.81 19.73 -5.15
CA ARG A 101 3.52 19.18 -3.83
C ARG A 101 3.81 20.20 -2.72
N ASP A 102 2.92 20.22 -1.75
CA ASP A 102 3.04 20.90 -0.47
C ASP A 102 3.46 19.83 0.54
N LYS A 103 4.70 19.93 1.05
CA LYS A 103 5.26 18.84 1.87
C LYS A 103 4.80 18.92 3.32
N ASP A 104 4.55 20.12 3.82
CA ASP A 104 4.25 20.39 5.23
C ASP A 104 2.80 20.84 5.48
N LEU A 105 1.98 20.82 4.42
CA LEU A 105 0.56 21.15 4.38
C LEU A 105 0.28 22.55 4.91
N ASP A 106 1.15 23.52 4.60
CA ASP A 106 0.99 24.92 4.97
C ASP A 106 0.12 25.73 4.00
N GLY A 107 -0.27 25.12 2.87
CA GLY A 107 -1.07 25.74 1.81
C GLY A 107 -0.25 26.29 0.65
N THR A 108 1.08 26.13 0.68
CA THR A 108 1.98 26.54 -0.40
C THR A 108 2.75 25.36 -0.98
N PHE A 109 2.98 25.36 -2.30
CA PHE A 109 3.73 24.29 -2.95
C PHE A 109 5.24 24.53 -2.84
N ASP A 110 5.95 23.63 -2.16
CA ASP A 110 7.42 23.70 -1.97
C ASP A 110 8.20 22.85 -2.97
N GLU A 111 7.53 21.90 -3.62
CA GLU A 111 8.14 20.94 -4.51
C GLU A 111 7.47 20.95 -5.88
N THR A 112 8.28 20.92 -6.93
CA THR A 112 7.83 20.70 -8.30
C THR A 112 8.74 19.71 -8.99
N LEU A 113 8.19 18.59 -9.44
CA LEU A 113 8.85 17.62 -10.29
C LEU A 113 8.27 17.69 -11.69
N ASN A 114 9.11 18.05 -12.66
CA ASN A 114 8.79 17.84 -14.07
C ASN A 114 9.44 16.52 -14.49
N VAL A 115 8.63 15.56 -14.91
CA VAL A 115 9.14 14.28 -15.37
C VAL A 115 9.88 14.49 -16.69
N PRO A 116 11.18 14.15 -16.75
CA PRO A 116 12.05 14.56 -17.86
C PRO A 116 11.94 13.65 -19.10
N VAL A 117 10.98 12.72 -19.11
CA VAL A 117 10.79 11.72 -20.15
C VAL A 117 9.32 11.69 -20.59
N PRO A 118 9.03 11.47 -21.88
CA PRO A 118 7.66 11.24 -22.33
C PRO A 118 7.14 9.92 -21.75
N ILE A 119 5.89 9.90 -21.31
CA ILE A 119 5.29 8.68 -20.75
C ILE A 119 4.49 7.98 -21.83
N SER A 120 4.96 6.78 -22.19
CA SER A 120 4.34 5.90 -23.17
C SER A 120 3.40 4.90 -22.51
N GLY A 121 3.64 4.54 -21.25
CA GLY A 121 2.80 3.62 -20.46
C GLY A 121 2.69 4.02 -18.99
N ILE A 122 1.59 3.61 -18.35
CA ILE A 122 1.26 3.91 -16.95
C ILE A 122 1.17 2.59 -16.19
N CYS A 123 1.66 2.56 -14.96
CA CYS A 123 1.55 1.41 -14.06
C CYS A 123 0.99 1.88 -12.71
N ALA A 124 0.43 0.96 -11.92
CA ALA A 124 -0.14 1.26 -10.61
C ALA A 124 0.87 1.90 -9.64
N ASN A 125 2.16 1.61 -9.80
CA ASN A 125 3.26 2.11 -8.96
C ASN A 125 4.34 2.87 -9.76
N GLY A 126 4.10 3.21 -11.02
CA GLY A 126 5.16 3.75 -11.88
C GLY A 126 4.72 4.15 -13.28
N VAL A 127 5.69 4.36 -14.16
CA VAL A 127 5.51 4.78 -15.55
C VAL A 127 6.55 4.13 -16.47
N ILE A 128 6.22 4.02 -17.75
CA ILE A 128 7.10 3.49 -18.80
C ILE A 128 7.33 4.60 -19.82
N ALA A 129 8.60 4.85 -20.17
CA ALA A 129 8.98 5.80 -21.21
C ALA A 129 9.67 5.06 -22.36
N CYS A 130 9.12 5.18 -23.57
CA CYS A 130 9.70 4.59 -24.78
C CYS A 130 10.12 5.71 -25.76
N ASN A 131 10.66 5.33 -26.91
CA ASN A 131 10.86 6.28 -28.01
C ASN A 131 9.50 6.89 -28.42
N GLN A 132 9.51 8.18 -28.79
CA GLN A 132 8.30 8.95 -29.08
C GLN A 132 7.39 8.25 -30.10
N ALA A 133 6.09 8.18 -29.79
CA ALA A 133 5.05 7.55 -30.59
C ALA A 133 5.34 6.08 -30.96
N SER A 134 6.10 5.35 -30.13
CA SER A 134 6.45 3.95 -30.35
C SER A 134 6.46 3.15 -29.04
N TRP A 135 6.61 1.83 -29.14
CA TRP A 135 6.84 0.93 -28.00
C TRP A 135 8.26 0.32 -28.03
N ASP A 136 9.23 1.07 -28.56
CA ASP A 136 10.61 0.63 -28.70
C ASP A 136 11.53 1.29 -27.67
N GLN A 137 12.56 0.56 -27.25
CA GLN A 137 13.61 1.02 -26.33
C GLN A 137 13.06 1.60 -25.02
N CYS A 138 12.07 0.92 -24.44
CA CYS A 138 11.39 1.35 -23.23
C CYS A 138 12.28 1.28 -21.99
N ARG A 139 12.11 2.27 -21.11
CA ARG A 139 12.68 2.35 -19.77
C ARG A 139 11.54 2.42 -18.77
N ASN A 140 11.61 1.61 -17.73
CA ASN A 140 10.57 1.49 -16.71
C ASN A 140 10.99 2.25 -15.46
N PHE A 141 10.06 2.97 -14.84
CA PHE A 141 10.33 3.78 -13.67
C PHE A 141 9.28 3.57 -12.59
N GLN A 142 9.74 3.39 -11.36
CA GLN A 142 8.89 3.33 -10.18
C GLN A 142 8.88 4.68 -9.46
N TRP A 143 7.72 5.06 -8.93
CA TRP A 143 7.63 6.19 -8.00
C TRP A 143 8.35 5.85 -6.69
N THR A 144 9.25 6.72 -6.27
CA THR A 144 10.03 6.58 -5.04
C THR A 144 10.05 7.89 -4.26
N VAL A 145 10.42 7.82 -2.98
CA VAL A 145 10.56 9.00 -2.11
C VAL A 145 11.99 9.05 -1.59
N GLY A 146 12.66 10.18 -1.80
CA GLY A 146 14.04 10.40 -1.35
C GLY A 146 14.15 10.69 0.15
N GLY A 147 15.39 10.77 0.65
CA GLY A 147 15.66 10.94 2.09
C GLY A 147 15.14 12.25 2.70
N ALA A 148 14.90 13.30 1.90
CA ALA A 148 14.26 14.54 2.34
C ALA A 148 12.76 14.58 1.98
N GLY A 149 12.17 13.41 1.70
CA GLY A 149 10.74 13.24 1.43
C GLY A 149 10.31 13.60 0.01
N GLU A 150 11.20 13.99 -0.90
CA GLU A 150 10.89 14.38 -2.27
C GLU A 150 10.49 13.21 -3.18
N VAL A 151 9.54 13.44 -4.09
CA VAL A 151 9.10 12.44 -5.07
C VAL A 151 10.14 12.30 -6.18
N ARG A 152 10.49 11.06 -6.53
CA ARG A 152 11.47 10.73 -7.56
C ARG A 152 10.97 9.57 -8.43
N LEU A 153 11.60 9.44 -9.60
CA LEU A 153 11.46 8.27 -10.47
C LEU A 153 12.76 7.47 -10.42
N ALA A 154 12.68 6.23 -9.95
CA ALA A 154 13.80 5.30 -9.97
C ALA A 154 13.62 4.33 -11.15
N GLN A 155 14.67 4.15 -11.95
CA GLN A 155 14.60 3.17 -13.04
C GLN A 155 14.63 1.76 -12.46
N VAL A 156 13.71 0.90 -12.91
CA VAL A 156 13.54 -0.48 -12.43
C VAL A 156 13.31 -1.43 -13.59
N GLU A 157 13.40 -2.73 -13.31
CA GLU A 157 12.91 -3.75 -14.24
C GLU A 157 11.38 -3.75 -14.31
N LEU A 158 10.81 -4.18 -15.44
CA LEU A 158 9.35 -4.20 -15.63
C LEU A 158 8.62 -5.05 -14.57
N THR A 159 9.28 -6.10 -14.07
CA THR A 159 8.76 -6.99 -13.03
C THR A 159 8.56 -6.32 -11.67
N ALA A 160 9.20 -5.17 -11.44
CA ALA A 160 8.98 -4.35 -10.24
C ALA A 160 7.76 -3.43 -10.37
N LEU A 161 7.18 -3.32 -11.57
CA LEU A 161 5.96 -2.54 -11.81
C LEU A 161 4.73 -3.43 -11.82
N ALA A 162 3.59 -2.87 -11.41
CA ALA A 162 2.32 -3.58 -11.29
C ALA A 162 1.26 -2.97 -12.21
N GLY A 163 0.49 -3.82 -12.89
CA GLY A 163 -0.69 -3.40 -13.66
C GLY A 163 -0.39 -2.36 -14.74
N CYS A 164 0.67 -2.58 -15.53
CA CYS A 164 1.09 -1.64 -16.56
C CYS A 164 0.23 -1.71 -17.82
N TYR A 165 -0.11 -0.56 -18.38
CA TYR A 165 -0.79 -0.43 -19.67
C TYR A 165 -0.17 0.67 -20.54
N CYS A 166 -0.27 0.48 -21.86
CA CYS A 166 0.16 1.45 -22.87
C CYS A 166 -0.87 2.58 -23.02
N VAL A 167 -0.38 3.80 -23.26
CA VAL A 167 -1.22 4.99 -23.49
C VAL A 167 -0.91 5.77 -24.76
N ASN A 168 0.17 5.44 -25.47
CA ASN A 168 0.54 6.14 -26.71
C ASN A 168 -0.07 5.52 -27.97
N ASN A 169 0.18 6.14 -29.13
CA ASN A 169 -0.44 5.71 -30.39
C ASN A 169 -0.05 4.29 -30.84
N SER A 170 0.90 3.63 -30.18
CA SER A 170 1.24 2.22 -30.45
C SER A 170 0.12 1.25 -30.03
N CYS A 171 -0.73 1.65 -29.07
CA CYS A 171 -1.87 0.84 -28.60
C CYS A 171 -3.24 1.46 -28.92
N GLY A 172 -3.29 2.64 -29.52
CA GLY A 172 -4.52 3.27 -29.97
C GLY A 172 -4.46 4.80 -29.98
N ASP A 173 -5.35 5.43 -30.73
CA ASP A 173 -5.39 6.89 -30.85
C ASP A 173 -6.17 7.53 -29.70
N ASN A 174 -5.70 8.70 -29.24
CA ASN A 174 -6.40 9.57 -28.29
C ASN A 174 -6.71 8.92 -26.92
N LEU A 175 -5.93 7.92 -26.50
CA LEU A 175 -6.17 7.14 -25.28
C LEU A 175 -6.12 8.01 -24.01
N VAL A 176 -5.11 8.87 -23.89
CA VAL A 176 -4.97 9.75 -22.71
C VAL A 176 -6.10 10.76 -22.59
N TRP A 177 -6.46 11.44 -23.69
CA TRP A 177 -7.54 12.43 -23.67
C TRP A 177 -8.91 11.78 -23.46
N GLY A 178 -9.16 10.63 -24.10
CA GLY A 178 -10.40 9.89 -23.94
C GLY A 178 -10.59 9.30 -22.54
N ASN A 179 -9.48 9.02 -21.82
CA ASN A 179 -9.50 8.37 -20.51
C ASN A 179 -8.82 9.20 -19.42
N MET A 180 -8.82 10.54 -19.55
CA MET A 180 -8.03 11.45 -18.71
C MET A 180 -8.26 11.24 -17.22
N ALA A 181 -9.52 11.04 -16.81
CA ALA A 181 -9.85 10.83 -15.41
C ALA A 181 -9.21 9.57 -14.83
N SER A 182 -9.22 8.45 -15.57
CA SER A 182 -8.58 7.19 -15.17
C SER A 182 -7.07 7.32 -15.17
N VAL A 183 -6.49 7.91 -16.21
CA VAL A 183 -5.05 8.19 -16.32
C VAL A 183 -4.54 9.00 -15.12
N LEU A 184 -5.24 10.07 -14.75
CA LEU A 184 -4.87 10.91 -13.62
C LEU A 184 -5.03 10.18 -12.27
N LYS A 185 -6.06 9.33 -12.13
CA LYS A 185 -6.24 8.49 -10.93
C LYS A 185 -5.13 7.46 -10.79
N ASP A 186 -4.70 6.81 -11.87
CA ASP A 186 -3.64 5.79 -11.82
C ASP A 186 -2.27 6.42 -11.54
N LEU A 187 -1.94 7.53 -12.22
CA LEU A 187 -0.72 8.30 -11.94
C LEU A 187 -0.71 8.81 -10.50
N GLY A 188 -1.82 9.37 -10.04
CA GLY A 188 -1.93 9.89 -8.69
C GLY A 188 -1.94 8.81 -7.62
N GLY A 189 -2.57 7.67 -7.87
CA GLY A 189 -2.57 6.51 -6.98
C GLY A 189 -1.15 5.98 -6.73
N GLY A 190 -0.34 5.89 -7.79
CA GLY A 190 1.07 5.48 -7.67
C GLY A 190 1.92 6.45 -6.85
N VAL A 191 1.77 7.76 -7.10
CA VAL A 191 2.52 8.80 -6.35
C VAL A 191 2.06 8.87 -4.90
N VAL A 192 0.75 8.89 -4.65
CA VAL A 192 0.17 8.88 -3.32
C VAL A 192 0.57 7.62 -2.56
N GLY A 193 0.57 6.46 -3.22
CA GLY A 193 1.04 5.20 -2.64
C GLY A 193 2.49 5.28 -2.18
N ALA A 194 3.39 5.83 -3.01
CA ALA A 194 4.78 6.05 -2.63
C ALA A 194 4.91 7.04 -1.44
N LEU A 195 4.18 8.15 -1.46
CA LEU A 195 4.19 9.17 -0.40
C LEU A 195 3.68 8.65 0.95
N THR A 196 2.54 7.96 0.95
CA THR A 196 1.92 7.42 2.17
C THR A 196 2.68 6.22 2.73
N THR A 197 3.39 5.48 1.87
CA THR A 197 4.33 4.44 2.30
C THR A 197 5.55 5.05 3.00
N ALA A 198 6.07 6.18 2.48
CA ALA A 198 7.22 6.86 3.05
C ALA A 198 6.88 7.66 4.33
N ASP A 199 5.70 8.29 4.38
CA ASP A 199 5.20 9.00 5.56
C ASP A 199 3.75 8.58 5.89
N PRO A 200 3.56 7.63 6.83
CA PRO A 200 2.23 7.12 7.17
C PRO A 200 1.38 8.14 7.96
N ARG A 201 1.91 9.32 8.29
CA ARG A 201 1.16 10.38 8.97
C ARG A 201 0.24 11.17 8.04
N ILE A 202 0.49 11.07 6.72
CA ILE A 202 -0.27 11.80 5.69
C ILE A 202 -1.42 10.90 5.23
N GLY A 203 -2.65 11.35 5.44
CA GLY A 203 -3.84 10.77 4.83
C GLY A 203 -4.32 11.62 3.66
N ILE A 204 -4.91 10.99 2.64
CA ILE A 204 -5.58 11.68 1.54
C ILE A 204 -7.08 11.75 1.85
N ALA A 205 -7.62 12.96 1.94
CA ALA A 205 -9.02 13.21 2.22
C ALA A 205 -9.86 13.26 0.94
N GLN A 206 -9.31 13.86 -0.11
CA GLN A 206 -10.04 14.10 -1.35
C GLN A 206 -9.12 13.99 -2.56
N ALA A 207 -9.66 13.49 -3.67
CA ALA A 207 -9.07 13.57 -5.00
C ALA A 207 -10.08 14.26 -5.91
N GLN A 208 -9.70 15.38 -6.51
CA GLN A 208 -10.56 16.15 -7.41
C GLN A 208 -9.88 16.31 -8.76
N ILE A 209 -10.61 16.02 -9.84
CA ILE A 209 -10.12 16.14 -11.22
C ILE A 209 -10.71 17.39 -11.85
N ASP A 210 -9.86 18.18 -12.50
CA ASP A 210 -10.19 19.42 -13.20
C ASP A 210 -9.42 19.45 -14.53
N GLY A 211 -10.05 18.92 -15.58
CA GLY A 211 -9.43 18.77 -16.89
C GLY A 211 -8.17 17.88 -16.84
N PRO A 212 -7.00 18.36 -17.27
CA PRO A 212 -5.75 17.59 -17.25
C PRO A 212 -5.05 17.58 -15.89
N VAL A 213 -5.73 18.04 -14.82
CA VAL A 213 -5.17 18.16 -13.48
C VAL A 213 -5.96 17.30 -12.49
N ILE A 214 -5.26 16.59 -11.62
CA ILE A 214 -5.84 16.00 -10.40
C ILE A 214 -5.19 16.62 -9.16
N ARG A 215 -6.02 17.03 -8.20
CA ARG A 215 -5.63 17.63 -6.93
C ARG A 215 -6.00 16.69 -5.80
N TYR A 216 -5.04 16.41 -4.94
CA TYR A 216 -5.20 15.62 -3.74
C TYR A 216 -5.12 16.52 -2.52
N THR A 217 -6.20 16.56 -1.74
CA THR A 217 -6.22 17.22 -0.43
C THR A 217 -5.68 16.25 0.60
N GLY A 218 -4.57 16.61 1.24
CA GLY A 218 -3.97 15.82 2.31
C GLY A 218 -4.38 16.35 3.68
N ALA A 219 -4.35 15.46 4.66
CA ALA A 219 -4.48 15.77 6.06
C ALA A 219 -3.36 15.09 6.85
N GLN A 220 -2.63 15.86 7.66
CA GLN A 220 -1.65 15.32 8.60
C GLN A 220 -2.26 15.28 9.98
N MET A 221 -2.37 14.08 10.57
CA MET A 221 -3.05 13.85 11.85
C MET A 221 -2.18 14.15 13.09
N THR A 222 -0.96 14.63 12.89
CA THR A 222 0.03 14.80 13.97
C THR A 222 0.76 16.16 13.92
N ALA A 223 0.14 17.17 13.31
CA ALA A 223 0.77 18.45 12.96
C ALA A 223 1.16 19.35 14.15
N CYS A 224 0.83 19.01 15.41
CA CYS A 224 1.26 19.78 16.59
C CYS A 224 2.64 19.37 17.11
N THR A 225 3.26 18.32 16.56
CA THR A 225 4.56 17.83 17.04
C THR A 225 5.55 17.76 15.89
N ALA A 226 6.68 18.46 16.02
CA ALA A 226 7.82 18.31 15.10
C ALA A 226 8.52 16.94 15.21
N ASN A 227 8.08 16.09 16.15
CA ASN A 227 8.61 14.75 16.37
C ASN A 227 7.83 13.72 15.54
N PRO A 228 8.45 13.00 14.59
CA PRO A 228 7.80 11.96 13.80
C PRO A 228 7.44 10.70 14.61
N SER A 229 7.96 10.52 15.83
CA SER A 229 7.59 9.42 16.73
C SER A 229 6.35 9.76 17.56
N VAL A 230 5.24 9.99 16.86
CA VAL A 230 3.92 10.15 17.47
C VAL A 230 3.43 8.76 17.84
N THR A 231 2.76 8.57 18.98
CA THR A 231 2.34 7.26 19.50
C THR A 231 1.60 6.41 18.44
N ALA A 232 0.82 7.07 17.56
CA ALA A 232 0.15 6.45 16.42
C ALA A 232 1.10 5.72 15.42
N THR A 233 2.30 6.25 15.17
CA THR A 233 3.32 5.60 14.34
C THR A 233 4.06 4.49 15.09
N ALA A 234 4.26 4.65 16.41
CA ALA A 234 4.86 3.62 17.25
C ALA A 234 3.97 2.37 17.35
N TYR A 235 2.64 2.53 17.30
CA TYR A 235 1.71 1.41 17.25
C TYR A 235 1.78 0.57 15.98
N ARG A 236 2.33 1.11 14.87
CA ARG A 236 2.60 0.30 13.68
C ARG A 236 3.71 -0.71 13.96
N SER A 237 4.73 -0.33 14.73
CA SER A 237 5.83 -1.22 15.13
C SER A 237 5.51 -2.07 16.37
N ASP A 238 4.64 -1.57 17.25
CA ASP A 238 4.20 -2.26 18.47
C ASP A 238 2.70 -2.01 18.73
N PRO A 239 1.81 -2.78 18.08
CA PRO A 239 0.36 -2.63 18.27
C PRO A 239 -0.11 -2.87 19.71
N ALA A 240 0.66 -3.63 20.51
CA ALA A 240 0.28 -3.98 21.88
C ALA A 240 0.41 -2.79 22.85
N ALA A 241 1.28 -1.82 22.54
CA ALA A 241 1.43 -0.59 23.31
C ALA A 241 0.13 0.24 23.40
N ILE A 242 -0.75 0.14 22.39
CA ILE A 242 -2.06 0.85 22.37
C ILE A 242 -2.83 0.60 23.66
N GLN A 243 -2.84 -0.65 24.13
CA GLN A 243 -3.70 -1.02 25.25
C GLN A 243 -3.22 -0.40 26.57
N GLY A 244 -1.92 -0.39 26.82
CA GLY A 244 -1.33 0.23 28.02
C GLY A 244 -1.44 1.76 27.98
N ASP A 245 -1.19 2.36 26.81
CA ASP A 245 -1.29 3.81 26.62
C ASP A 245 -2.75 4.29 26.73
N ALA A 246 -3.71 3.52 26.22
CA ALA A 246 -5.13 3.79 26.36
C ALA A 246 -5.58 3.71 27.83
N TYR A 247 -5.12 2.70 28.58
CA TYR A 247 -5.43 2.57 30.01
C TYR A 247 -4.85 3.72 30.84
N SER A 248 -3.58 4.06 30.65
CA SER A 248 -2.93 5.17 31.37
C SER A 248 -3.56 6.52 31.05
N THR A 249 -3.98 6.74 29.80
CA THR A 249 -4.71 7.94 29.40
C THR A 249 -6.11 7.98 30.03
N ALA A 250 -6.80 6.83 30.10
CA ALA A 250 -8.11 6.73 30.74
C ALA A 250 -8.04 7.02 32.24
N GLU A 251 -6.99 6.56 32.95
CA GLU A 251 -6.78 6.88 34.37
C GLU A 251 -6.68 8.38 34.67
N ALA A 252 -6.21 9.20 33.72
CA ALA A 252 -6.15 10.65 33.90
C ALA A 252 -7.54 11.34 33.85
N SER A 253 -8.57 10.63 33.38
CA SER A 253 -9.94 11.16 33.28
C SER A 253 -10.67 11.14 34.62
N SER A 254 -11.20 12.28 35.04
CA SER A 254 -12.03 12.37 36.25
C SER A 254 -13.30 11.53 36.17
N LEU A 255 -13.84 11.31 34.96
CA LEU A 255 -14.99 10.43 34.73
C LEU A 255 -14.61 8.96 34.94
N PHE A 256 -13.44 8.56 34.45
CA PHE A 256 -12.91 7.21 34.67
C PHE A 256 -12.64 6.95 36.16
N GLN A 257 -12.00 7.89 36.85
CA GLN A 257 -11.76 7.79 38.29
C GLN A 257 -13.06 7.75 39.11
N ALA A 258 -14.07 8.53 38.72
CA ALA A 258 -15.39 8.52 39.36
C ALA A 258 -16.14 7.21 39.12
N LEU A 259 -16.05 6.63 37.92
CA LEU A 259 -16.63 5.32 37.59
C LEU A 259 -15.91 4.18 38.31
N ALA A 260 -14.58 4.16 38.28
CA ALA A 260 -13.73 3.17 38.95
C ALA A 260 -13.92 3.18 40.48
N GLY A 261 -14.10 4.37 41.08
CA GLY A 261 -14.36 4.52 42.52
C GLY A 261 -15.84 4.38 42.93
N SER A 262 -16.77 4.17 42.00
CA SER A 262 -18.21 4.07 42.30
C SER A 262 -18.63 2.65 42.72
N ALA A 263 -19.81 2.54 43.34
CA ALA A 263 -20.44 1.24 43.61
C ALA A 263 -20.63 0.38 42.33
N ILE A 264 -20.74 1.03 41.16
CA ILE A 264 -20.86 0.40 39.84
C ILE A 264 -19.52 -0.21 39.39
N GLY A 265 -18.37 0.34 39.81
CA GLY A 265 -17.03 -0.13 39.43
C GLY A 265 -16.44 -1.24 40.32
N SER A 266 -17.23 -1.81 41.25
CA SER A 266 -16.72 -2.74 42.28
C SER A 266 -17.10 -4.22 42.09
N GLY A 267 -17.91 -4.54 41.08
CA GLY A 267 -18.32 -5.92 40.79
C GLY A 267 -17.32 -6.60 39.88
N LYS A 268 -16.57 -7.59 40.37
CA LYS A 268 -15.53 -8.27 39.61
C LYS A 268 -16.09 -9.44 38.81
N ALA A 269 -15.74 -9.53 37.53
CA ALA A 269 -15.88 -10.73 36.73
C ALA A 269 -14.57 -11.04 36.02
N GLN A 270 -14.48 -12.22 35.44
CA GLN A 270 -13.24 -12.71 34.84
C GLN A 270 -13.47 -12.89 33.34
N GLU A 271 -12.67 -12.22 32.53
CA GLU A 271 -12.62 -12.36 31.08
C GLU A 271 -11.35 -13.12 30.68
N ILE A 272 -11.45 -14.04 29.72
CA ILE A 272 -10.28 -14.73 29.17
C ILE A 272 -9.87 -14.04 27.88
N ARG A 273 -8.64 -13.51 27.85
CA ARG A 273 -8.05 -12.87 26.67
C ARG A 273 -6.91 -13.72 26.14
N ALA A 274 -6.86 -13.90 24.81
CA ALA A 274 -5.84 -14.68 24.15
C ALA A 274 -4.85 -13.78 23.41
N CYS A 275 -3.58 -14.18 23.40
CA CYS A 275 -2.51 -13.49 22.68
C CYS A 275 -1.44 -14.50 22.25
N THR A 276 -0.56 -14.06 21.34
CA THR A 276 0.57 -14.88 20.87
C THR A 276 1.87 -14.12 20.95
N ILE A 277 2.95 -14.85 21.21
CA ILE A 277 4.33 -14.38 21.08
C ILE A 277 4.97 -15.19 19.98
N THR A 278 5.34 -14.55 18.87
CA THR A 278 5.93 -15.23 17.71
C THR A 278 7.34 -14.71 17.44
N ARG A 279 8.28 -15.61 17.15
CA ARG A 279 9.56 -15.26 16.53
C ARG A 279 9.39 -15.31 15.03
N ASP A 280 9.52 -14.15 14.41
CA ASP A 280 9.62 -14.03 12.98
C ASP A 280 11.09 -14.02 12.57
N ILE A 281 11.45 -14.88 11.63
CA ILE A 281 12.80 -14.98 11.09
C ILE A 281 12.72 -14.66 9.61
N GLY A 282 13.17 -13.46 9.26
CA GLY A 282 13.30 -13.02 7.88
C GLY A 282 14.63 -13.52 7.31
N VAL A 283 14.58 -14.08 6.11
CA VAL A 283 15.78 -14.43 5.35
C VAL A 283 15.69 -13.74 4.00
N LYS A 284 16.68 -12.91 3.69
CA LYS A 284 16.80 -12.24 2.39
C LYS A 284 18.01 -12.78 1.65
N SER A 285 17.78 -13.33 0.47
CA SER A 285 18.84 -13.61 -0.50
C SER A 285 19.28 -12.33 -1.17
N TRP A 286 20.58 -12.23 -1.44
CA TRP A 286 21.17 -11.10 -2.15
C TRP A 286 21.91 -11.61 -3.36
N ASP A 287 21.44 -11.26 -4.54
CA ASP A 287 22.21 -11.42 -5.75
C ASP A 287 23.15 -10.23 -5.95
N TYR A 288 24.17 -10.45 -6.77
CA TYR A 288 25.14 -9.40 -7.08
C TYR A 288 24.46 -8.14 -7.64
N ASP A 289 23.44 -8.34 -8.48
CA ASP A 289 22.71 -7.28 -9.16
C ASP A 289 21.69 -6.57 -8.24
N ASP A 290 21.34 -7.15 -7.08
CA ASP A 290 20.60 -6.46 -6.01
C ASP A 290 21.49 -5.46 -5.24
N ILE A 291 22.81 -5.63 -5.33
CA ILE A 291 23.80 -4.83 -4.58
C ILE A 291 24.38 -3.72 -5.47
N MET A 292 24.55 -3.98 -6.77
CA MET A 292 25.33 -3.11 -7.64
C MET A 292 24.80 -3.11 -9.07
N GLY A 293 24.29 -1.96 -9.52
CA GLY A 293 23.85 -1.74 -10.90
C GLY A 293 25.00 -1.25 -11.78
N VAL A 294 25.09 -1.73 -13.02
CA VAL A 294 26.09 -1.25 -13.99
C VAL A 294 25.46 -0.90 -15.32
N GLY A 295 25.84 0.23 -15.88
CA GLY A 295 25.44 0.64 -17.22
C GLY A 295 26.57 1.35 -17.97
N GLY A 296 26.47 1.43 -19.30
CA GLY A 296 27.44 2.12 -20.16
C GLY A 296 28.37 1.17 -20.92
N SER A 297 29.57 1.65 -21.25
CA SER A 297 30.52 0.97 -22.14
C SER A 297 31.30 -0.14 -21.43
N ILE A 298 30.69 -1.32 -21.30
CA ILE A 298 31.34 -2.53 -20.77
C ILE A 298 31.61 -3.49 -21.94
N ALA A 299 32.88 -3.81 -22.15
CA ALA A 299 33.29 -4.75 -23.19
C ALA A 299 33.22 -6.21 -22.73
N SER A 300 33.48 -6.47 -21.46
CA SER A 300 33.30 -7.80 -20.86
C SER A 300 33.08 -7.73 -19.36
N VAL A 301 32.36 -8.74 -18.84
CA VAL A 301 32.19 -9.00 -17.42
C VAL A 301 32.70 -10.42 -17.15
N THR A 302 33.66 -10.56 -16.22
CA THR A 302 34.22 -11.86 -15.85
C THR A 302 34.12 -12.06 -14.35
N SER A 303 33.78 -13.29 -13.92
CA SER A 303 33.81 -13.62 -12.49
C SER A 303 35.26 -13.76 -12.01
N CYS A 304 35.55 -13.21 -10.83
CA CYS A 304 36.83 -13.36 -10.13
C CYS A 304 36.74 -14.19 -8.84
N GLY A 305 35.59 -14.83 -8.60
CA GLY A 305 35.27 -15.55 -7.37
C GLY A 305 33.82 -15.31 -6.93
N ALA A 306 33.43 -15.93 -5.82
CA ALA A 306 32.11 -15.72 -5.23
C ALA A 306 31.91 -14.24 -4.84
N GLY A 307 30.80 -13.63 -5.27
CA GLY A 307 30.53 -12.21 -5.05
C GLY A 307 31.52 -11.26 -5.74
N CYS A 308 32.30 -11.73 -6.72
CA CYS A 308 33.35 -10.95 -7.37
C CYS A 308 33.13 -10.86 -8.88
N ARG A 309 33.08 -9.64 -9.42
CA ARG A 309 33.04 -9.39 -10.87
C ARG A 309 34.10 -8.37 -11.30
N ARG A 310 34.72 -8.61 -12.46
CA ARG A 310 35.60 -7.69 -13.17
C ARG A 310 34.90 -7.14 -14.41
N TYR A 311 34.90 -5.83 -14.52
CA TYR A 311 34.29 -5.08 -15.61
C TYR A 311 35.38 -4.43 -16.44
N GLN A 312 35.48 -4.80 -17.71
CA GLN A 312 36.44 -4.18 -18.62
C GLN A 312 35.75 -3.07 -19.41
N ILE A 313 36.12 -1.82 -19.15
CA ILE A 313 35.74 -0.65 -19.92
C ILE A 313 36.77 -0.51 -21.05
N ARG A 314 36.40 -0.88 -22.27
CA ARG A 314 37.30 -0.89 -23.44
C ARG A 314 36.66 -0.20 -24.63
N GLY A 315 37.47 0.45 -25.45
CA GLY A 315 37.02 0.91 -26.76
C GLY A 315 38.14 1.42 -27.63
N PRO A 316 37.80 1.82 -28.87
CA PRO A 316 38.79 2.33 -29.80
C PRO A 316 39.24 3.75 -29.44
N GLY A 317 40.49 4.08 -29.75
CA GLY A 317 41.08 5.41 -29.63
C GLY A 317 41.17 6.14 -30.97
N ASN A 318 41.62 7.40 -30.89
CA ASN A 318 42.08 8.15 -32.05
C ASN A 318 43.32 9.00 -31.71
N CYS A 319 44.02 9.47 -32.74
CA CYS A 319 45.19 10.33 -32.61
C CYS A 319 44.88 11.83 -32.71
N GLY A 320 43.61 12.21 -32.61
CA GLY A 320 43.17 13.59 -32.69
C GLY A 320 43.45 14.38 -31.41
N ASN A 321 43.10 15.66 -31.44
CA ASN A 321 43.24 16.55 -30.29
C ASN A 321 42.25 16.23 -29.14
N SER A 322 41.23 15.40 -29.41
CA SER A 322 40.24 14.95 -28.44
C SER A 322 40.05 13.43 -28.53
N PRO A 323 40.89 12.64 -27.84
CA PRO A 323 40.74 11.20 -27.77
C PRO A 323 39.44 10.81 -27.04
N PRO A 324 38.71 9.78 -27.50
CA PRO A 324 37.43 9.38 -26.93
C PRO A 324 37.58 8.86 -25.50
N ILE A 325 36.51 9.00 -24.72
CA ILE A 325 36.37 8.42 -23.38
C ILE A 325 35.23 7.40 -23.43
N HIS A 326 35.55 6.15 -23.14
CA HIS A 326 34.56 5.09 -22.95
C HIS A 326 34.28 5.00 -21.47
N SER A 327 33.02 5.04 -21.05
CA SER A 327 32.69 5.08 -19.62
C SER A 327 31.56 4.15 -19.26
N ALA A 328 31.66 3.57 -18.06
CA ALA A 328 30.60 2.83 -17.41
C ALA A 328 30.27 3.48 -16.06
N THR A 329 29.00 3.48 -15.71
CA THR A 329 28.47 3.95 -14.43
C THR A 329 28.18 2.73 -13.56
N PHE A 330 28.62 2.80 -12.31
CA PHE A 330 28.45 1.80 -11.26
C PHE A 330 27.60 2.43 -10.15
N ASP A 331 26.40 1.90 -9.94
CA ASP A 331 25.41 2.43 -9.00
C ASP A 331 25.30 1.50 -7.77
N PRO A 332 25.70 1.97 -6.56
CA PRO A 332 25.64 1.16 -5.35
C PRO A 332 24.20 1.09 -4.80
N ILE A 333 23.44 0.05 -5.16
CA ILE A 333 22.07 -0.17 -4.69
C ILE A 333 22.05 -0.49 -3.19
N ALA A 334 23.00 -1.33 -2.73
CA ALA A 334 23.23 -1.64 -1.31
C ALA A 334 24.69 -1.34 -0.92
N PRO A 335 25.05 -0.06 -0.66
CA PRO A 335 26.44 0.36 -0.43
C PRO A 335 27.16 -0.38 0.70
N ASP A 336 26.43 -0.76 1.75
CA ASP A 336 26.98 -1.45 2.91
C ASP A 336 27.47 -2.87 2.58
N ARG A 337 26.91 -3.47 1.53
CA ARG A 337 27.26 -4.81 1.03
C ARG A 337 28.46 -4.81 0.07
N ILE A 338 28.98 -3.65 -0.32
CA ILE A 338 30.18 -3.55 -1.15
C ILE A 338 31.40 -3.77 -0.26
N LEU A 339 32.20 -4.79 -0.53
CA LEU A 339 33.40 -5.10 0.25
C LEU A 339 34.62 -4.35 -0.28
N SER A 340 34.78 -4.29 -1.61
CA SER A 340 35.84 -3.50 -2.24
C SER A 340 35.54 -3.17 -3.70
N ALA A 341 36.07 -2.05 -4.19
CA ALA A 341 36.13 -1.71 -5.61
C ALA A 341 37.53 -1.22 -5.97
N ARG A 342 38.15 -1.84 -6.97
CA ARG A 342 39.56 -1.62 -7.31
C ARG A 342 39.77 -1.63 -8.81
N ILE A 343 40.51 -0.67 -9.34
CA ILE A 343 41.05 -0.79 -10.70
C ILE A 343 42.29 -1.66 -10.61
N VAL A 344 42.23 -2.82 -11.23
CA VAL A 344 43.25 -3.87 -11.11
C VAL A 344 44.16 -3.94 -12.34
N GLU A 345 43.71 -3.36 -13.45
CA GLU A 345 44.44 -3.37 -14.71
C GLU A 345 43.99 -2.23 -15.61
N MET A 346 44.91 -1.67 -16.38
CA MET A 346 44.61 -0.84 -17.53
C MET A 346 45.64 -1.08 -18.62
N GLY A 347 45.22 -1.08 -19.88
CA GLY A 347 46.13 -1.35 -20.98
C GLY A 347 45.70 -0.74 -22.30
N ALA A 348 46.67 -0.47 -23.17
CA ALA A 348 46.44 0.09 -24.49
C ALA A 348 47.57 -0.28 -25.45
N ASP A 349 47.29 -0.19 -26.74
CA ASP A 349 48.32 -0.25 -27.78
C ASP A 349 49.26 0.96 -27.69
N ASP A 350 48.67 2.15 -27.67
CA ASP A 350 49.38 3.45 -27.61
C ASP A 350 49.27 4.04 -26.18
N TRP A 351 48.09 4.58 -25.82
CA TRP A 351 47.82 5.13 -24.47
C TRP A 351 46.36 4.94 -24.03
N VAL A 352 46.17 4.65 -22.74
CA VAL A 352 44.91 4.78 -22.01
C VAL A 352 45.11 5.58 -20.73
N GLN A 353 44.14 6.40 -20.40
CA GLN A 353 44.06 7.12 -19.12
C GLN A 353 42.77 6.71 -18.40
N ALA A 354 42.93 6.18 -17.19
CA ALA A 354 41.83 5.79 -16.32
C ALA A 354 41.29 7.01 -15.57
N ARG A 355 39.97 7.13 -15.54
CA ARG A 355 39.26 8.22 -14.88
C ARG A 355 38.18 7.69 -13.96
N VAL A 356 38.01 8.31 -12.80
CA VAL A 356 36.89 8.06 -11.87
C VAL A 356 36.20 9.39 -11.59
N ASN A 357 34.89 9.46 -11.86
CA ASN A 357 34.10 10.69 -11.76
C ASN A 357 34.77 11.89 -12.48
N GLY A 358 35.37 11.62 -13.64
CA GLY A 358 36.09 12.59 -14.46
C GLY A 358 37.54 12.89 -14.01
N GLN A 359 37.92 12.53 -12.78
CA GLN A 359 39.27 12.72 -12.23
C GLN A 359 40.23 11.67 -12.77
N ILE A 360 41.44 12.08 -13.13
CA ILE A 360 42.50 11.18 -13.60
C ILE A 360 43.09 10.44 -12.40
N ILE A 361 43.13 9.12 -12.48
CA ILE A 361 43.62 8.26 -11.39
C ILE A 361 44.80 7.37 -11.80
N GLY A 362 45.03 7.18 -13.11
CA GLY A 362 46.12 6.35 -13.63
C GLY A 362 46.19 6.36 -15.15
N SER A 363 47.25 5.79 -15.70
CA SER A 363 47.43 5.64 -17.15
C SER A 363 48.35 4.48 -17.50
N ALA A 364 48.12 3.85 -18.64
CA ALA A 364 49.08 2.94 -19.28
C ALA A 364 49.43 3.44 -20.69
N GLY A 365 50.68 3.23 -21.10
CA GLY A 365 51.18 3.63 -22.41
C GLY A 365 52.69 3.84 -22.40
N LYS A 366 53.26 4.09 -23.58
CA LYS A 366 54.73 4.28 -23.79
C LYS A 366 55.37 5.34 -22.90
N ARG A 367 54.56 6.31 -22.47
CA ARG A 367 54.93 7.37 -21.53
C ARG A 367 53.76 7.67 -20.59
N PRO A 368 54.01 8.12 -19.35
CA PRO A 368 52.95 8.50 -18.43
C PRO A 368 52.01 9.55 -19.02
N TRP A 369 50.70 9.40 -18.78
CA TRP A 369 49.69 10.38 -19.16
C TRP A 369 48.91 10.86 -17.92
N PRO A 370 49.55 11.63 -17.01
CA PRO A 370 48.98 11.99 -15.71
C PRO A 370 48.01 13.18 -15.75
N GLY A 371 47.93 13.90 -16.88
CA GLY A 371 47.18 15.14 -17.00
C GLY A 371 46.30 15.21 -18.25
N GLU A 372 45.66 16.37 -18.44
CA GLU A 372 44.77 16.60 -19.58
C GLU A 372 45.50 16.73 -20.92
N ALA A 373 46.73 17.27 -20.88
CA ALA A 373 47.58 17.43 -22.05
C ALA A 373 47.92 16.06 -22.67
N LEU A 374 47.91 16.00 -24.01
CA LEU A 374 48.21 14.76 -24.72
C LEU A 374 49.67 14.33 -24.47
N PRO A 375 49.93 13.02 -24.35
CA PRO A 375 51.29 12.53 -24.18
C PRO A 375 52.11 12.82 -25.44
N SER A 376 53.36 13.23 -25.25
CA SER A 376 54.28 13.48 -26.36
C SER A 376 54.70 12.15 -26.99
N GLY A 377 54.65 12.06 -28.32
CA GLY A 377 55.02 10.86 -29.06
C GLY A 377 54.13 10.62 -30.27
N ASP A 378 54.66 9.83 -31.20
CA ASP A 378 53.93 9.38 -32.38
C ASP A 378 52.79 8.46 -31.95
N CYS A 379 51.59 8.80 -32.40
CA CYS A 379 50.41 7.94 -32.29
C CYS A 379 50.31 7.15 -33.60
N ARG A 380 49.81 5.92 -33.59
CA ARG A 380 49.81 4.95 -34.71
C ARG A 380 51.09 4.13 -34.88
N ILE A 381 51.80 3.82 -33.80
CA ILE A 381 52.87 2.82 -33.87
C ILE A 381 52.30 1.52 -33.29
N SER A 382 52.19 0.49 -34.12
CA SER A 382 51.86 -0.85 -33.63
C SER A 382 53.14 -1.49 -33.06
N ASP A 383 53.37 -1.28 -31.77
CA ASP A 383 54.38 -1.95 -30.94
C ASP A 383 53.67 -2.94 -29.97
N ASP A 384 54.41 -3.63 -29.09
CA ASP A 384 53.81 -4.44 -28.02
C ASP A 384 52.92 -3.58 -27.09
N PRO A 385 51.76 -4.08 -26.64
CA PRO A 385 50.83 -3.32 -25.83
C PRO A 385 51.38 -2.99 -24.43
N TRP A 386 50.99 -1.82 -23.92
CA TRP A 386 51.36 -1.34 -22.59
C TRP A 386 50.27 -1.70 -21.60
N VAL A 387 50.64 -2.38 -20.51
CA VAL A 387 49.71 -2.80 -19.45
C VAL A 387 50.26 -2.35 -18.09
N GLU A 388 49.37 -1.81 -17.26
CA GLU A 388 49.63 -1.41 -15.88
C GLU A 388 48.72 -2.21 -14.94
N HIS A 389 49.32 -2.85 -13.93
CA HIS A 389 48.63 -3.72 -12.95
C HIS A 389 48.58 -3.12 -11.54
N THR A 390 49.05 -1.88 -11.36
CA THR A 390 48.98 -1.18 -10.08
C THR A 390 47.53 -1.02 -9.67
N THR A 391 47.20 -1.61 -8.52
CA THR A 391 45.84 -1.58 -7.99
C THR A 391 45.50 -0.23 -7.40
N ILE A 392 44.38 0.36 -7.82
CA ILE A 392 43.89 1.65 -7.31
C ILE A 392 42.57 1.40 -6.59
N ASP A 393 42.52 1.68 -5.29
CA ASP A 393 41.32 1.52 -4.48
C ASP A 393 40.36 2.70 -4.72
N VAL A 394 39.13 2.36 -5.12
CA VAL A 394 38.05 3.31 -5.40
C VAL A 394 36.79 2.97 -4.58
N THR A 395 36.94 2.19 -3.52
CA THR A 395 35.82 1.68 -2.69
C THR A 395 35.03 2.81 -2.05
N ALA A 396 35.71 3.83 -1.51
CA ALA A 396 35.04 4.96 -0.87
C ALA A 396 34.20 5.77 -1.86
N GLN A 397 34.71 5.95 -3.08
CA GLN A 397 34.03 6.64 -4.17
C GLN A 397 32.78 5.86 -4.60
N LEU A 398 32.88 4.54 -4.72
CA LEU A 398 31.73 3.70 -5.07
C LEU A 398 30.68 3.64 -3.96
N LYS A 399 31.08 3.60 -2.68
CA LYS A 399 30.11 3.61 -1.56
C LYS A 399 29.40 4.95 -1.37
N ALA A 400 30.03 6.05 -1.77
CA ALA A 400 29.46 7.39 -1.62
C ALA A 400 28.29 7.68 -2.58
N GLY A 401 28.13 6.88 -3.64
CA GLY A 401 27.07 7.03 -4.63
C GLY A 401 27.53 6.57 -6.01
N ALA A 402 26.70 6.82 -7.03
CA ALA A 402 27.00 6.43 -8.41
C ALA A 402 28.39 6.91 -8.85
N MET A 403 29.21 5.96 -9.31
CA MET A 403 30.60 6.17 -9.71
C MET A 403 30.78 5.91 -11.20
N ILE A 404 31.37 6.84 -11.93
CA ILE A 404 31.69 6.69 -13.35
C ILE A 404 33.15 6.31 -13.50
N VAL A 405 33.43 5.17 -14.12
CA VAL A 405 34.79 4.78 -14.52
C VAL A 405 34.94 4.95 -16.02
N GLY A 406 36.00 5.65 -16.43
CA GLY A 406 36.28 5.98 -17.82
C GLY A 406 37.65 5.51 -18.29
N ALA A 407 37.72 5.04 -19.53
CA ALA A 407 38.94 4.77 -20.29
C ALA A 407 39.06 5.81 -21.41
N ARG A 408 39.94 6.80 -21.24
CA ARG A 408 40.28 7.76 -22.30
C ARG A 408 41.38 7.15 -23.17
N VAL A 409 41.10 6.88 -24.45
CA VAL A 409 41.99 6.09 -25.30
C VAL A 409 42.57 6.94 -26.42
N ARG A 410 43.89 7.07 -26.45
CA ARG A 410 44.62 7.70 -27.56
C ARG A 410 45.42 6.61 -28.26
N GLY A 411 45.00 6.25 -29.47
CA GLY A 411 45.68 5.28 -30.31
C GLY A 411 45.16 5.29 -31.74
N GLY A 412 45.92 4.76 -32.69
CA GLY A 412 45.48 4.68 -34.07
C GLY A 412 46.27 3.65 -34.89
N GLY A 413 46.01 3.56 -36.19
CA GLY A 413 46.56 2.46 -37.00
C GLY A 413 45.80 1.16 -36.76
N GLU A 414 46.47 0.01 -36.92
CA GLU A 414 45.85 -1.33 -36.75
C GLU A 414 45.61 -1.70 -35.28
N GLY A 415 46.28 -1.04 -34.33
CA GLY A 415 46.13 -1.22 -32.89
C GLY A 415 45.49 0.00 -32.21
N ASN A 416 44.23 0.32 -32.51
CA ASN A 416 43.60 1.53 -31.95
C ASN A 416 42.78 1.28 -30.68
N TRP A 417 43.27 0.55 -29.68
CA TRP A 417 42.45 0.16 -28.51
C TRP A 417 43.06 0.54 -27.17
N GLY A 418 42.20 0.66 -26.15
CA GLY A 418 42.59 0.81 -24.75
C GLY A 418 41.46 0.40 -23.80
N TYR A 419 41.82 -0.01 -22.59
CA TYR A 419 40.88 -0.48 -21.57
C TYR A 419 41.29 -0.13 -20.14
N VAL A 420 40.30 -0.18 -19.25
CA VAL A 420 40.44 -0.13 -17.78
C VAL A 420 39.57 -1.23 -17.19
N THR A 421 40.11 -2.03 -16.28
CA THR A 421 39.40 -3.13 -15.61
C THR A 421 39.13 -2.77 -14.16
N LEU A 422 37.84 -2.63 -13.82
CA LEU A 422 37.36 -2.46 -12.44
C LEU A 422 36.95 -3.81 -11.87
N GLU A 423 37.54 -4.23 -10.77
CA GLU A 423 37.11 -5.35 -9.94
C GLU A 423 36.22 -4.84 -8.81
N VAL A 424 35.05 -5.45 -8.62
CA VAL A 424 34.15 -5.16 -7.51
C VAL A 424 33.82 -6.46 -6.79
N GLN A 425 33.98 -6.44 -5.47
CA GLN A 425 33.65 -7.52 -4.56
C GLN A 425 32.48 -7.07 -3.68
N VAL A 426 31.45 -7.89 -3.60
CA VAL A 426 30.26 -7.66 -2.78
C VAL A 426 30.00 -8.86 -1.86
N ASP A 427 29.23 -8.60 -0.80
CA ASP A 427 28.73 -9.60 0.14
C ASP A 427 27.34 -10.07 -0.27
N THR A 428 27.28 -11.23 -0.92
CA THR A 428 26.03 -11.91 -1.32
C THR A 428 25.51 -12.86 -0.22
N ALA A 429 26.09 -12.84 0.99
CA ALA A 429 25.60 -13.67 2.08
C ALA A 429 24.15 -13.32 2.44
N CYS A 430 23.39 -14.34 2.83
CA CYS A 430 22.01 -14.19 3.24
C CYS A 430 21.90 -13.20 4.41
N GLU A 431 20.99 -12.24 4.30
CA GLU A 431 20.61 -11.42 5.46
C GLU A 431 19.64 -12.20 6.31
N ILE A 432 19.86 -12.17 7.62
CA ILE A 432 18.96 -12.81 8.56
C ILE A 432 18.54 -11.77 9.59
N SER A 433 17.25 -11.55 9.69
CA SER A 433 16.64 -10.73 10.72
C SER A 433 15.79 -11.62 11.62
N GLU A 434 15.80 -11.31 12.91
CA GLU A 434 14.96 -11.97 13.90
C GLU A 434 14.19 -10.90 14.66
N GLN A 435 12.86 -10.99 14.63
CA GLN A 435 11.96 -10.10 15.35
C GLN A 435 11.07 -10.92 16.27
N LEU A 436 10.96 -10.49 17.53
CA LEU A 436 10.00 -11.07 18.46
C LEU A 436 8.76 -10.19 18.49
N MET A 437 7.63 -10.72 18.01
CA MET A 437 6.33 -10.06 18.12
C MET A 437 5.64 -10.56 19.39
N ASP A 438 5.61 -9.73 20.43
CA ASP A 438 4.97 -10.06 21.72
C ASP A 438 3.63 -9.34 21.86
N LEU A 439 2.56 -9.98 21.38
CA LEU A 439 1.19 -9.47 21.55
C LEU A 439 0.64 -9.69 22.97
N CYS A 440 1.43 -10.31 23.86
CA CYS A 440 1.04 -10.62 25.23
C CYS A 440 1.59 -9.61 26.25
N SER A 441 2.54 -8.76 25.86
CA SER A 441 3.23 -7.81 26.73
C SER A 441 2.25 -6.93 27.53
N GLY A 442 1.19 -6.43 26.88
CA GLY A 442 0.13 -5.65 27.53
C GLY A 442 -0.61 -6.41 28.63
N TYR A 443 -1.03 -7.66 28.37
CA TYR A 443 -1.70 -8.49 29.38
C TYR A 443 -0.75 -8.95 30.49
N ALA A 444 0.54 -9.14 30.18
CA ALA A 444 1.55 -9.51 31.17
C ALA A 444 1.88 -8.37 32.13
N ALA A 445 1.75 -7.12 31.67
CA ALA A 445 1.98 -5.91 32.48
C ALA A 445 0.73 -5.46 33.27
N ASP A 446 -0.46 -5.89 32.86
CA ASP A 446 -1.72 -5.54 33.51
C ASP A 446 -1.88 -6.29 34.86
N PRO A 447 -1.91 -5.59 36.02
CA PRO A 447 -2.05 -6.22 37.33
C PRO A 447 -3.42 -6.89 37.55
N ALA A 448 -4.44 -6.58 36.74
CA ALA A 448 -5.74 -7.23 36.77
C ALA A 448 -5.73 -8.59 36.04
N CYS A 449 -4.70 -8.88 35.26
CA CYS A 449 -4.54 -10.10 34.47
C CYS A 449 -3.55 -11.08 35.11
N HIS A 450 -3.86 -12.37 35.07
CA HIS A 450 -2.90 -13.44 35.38
C HIS A 450 -2.90 -14.48 34.27
N LEU A 451 -1.75 -15.10 34.04
CA LEU A 451 -1.64 -16.17 33.06
C LEU A 451 -2.52 -17.35 33.49
N ASP A 452 -3.43 -17.79 32.62
CA ASP A 452 -4.31 -18.92 32.86
C ASP A 452 -3.84 -20.16 32.09
N SER A 453 -3.45 -20.00 30.83
CA SER A 453 -2.89 -21.09 30.04
C SER A 453 -1.81 -20.62 29.08
N GLU A 454 -0.86 -21.52 28.80
CA GLU A 454 0.24 -21.30 27.88
C GLU A 454 0.56 -22.60 27.16
N THR A 455 0.68 -22.49 25.84
CA THR A 455 1.22 -23.53 24.98
C THR A 455 2.40 -22.97 24.21
N VAL A 456 3.54 -23.63 24.27
CA VAL A 456 4.78 -23.23 23.60
C VAL A 456 5.14 -24.29 22.57
N ASP A 457 5.12 -23.93 21.28
CA ASP A 457 5.31 -24.85 20.15
C ASP A 457 4.49 -26.17 20.28
N GLY A 458 3.24 -26.06 20.75
CA GLY A 458 2.34 -27.20 20.96
C GLY A 458 2.47 -27.93 22.32
N VAL A 459 3.45 -27.59 23.16
CA VAL A 459 3.61 -28.15 24.50
C VAL A 459 2.92 -27.26 25.53
N THR A 460 1.93 -27.78 26.26
CA THR A 460 1.24 -27.03 27.33
C THR A 460 2.13 -26.87 28.56
N THR A 461 2.68 -25.67 28.75
CA THR A 461 3.53 -25.29 29.89
C THR A 461 2.72 -24.75 31.06
N PHE A 462 1.51 -24.25 30.80
CA PHE A 462 0.61 -23.69 31.81
C PHE A 462 -0.84 -24.08 31.52
N ARG A 463 -1.58 -24.51 32.54
CA ARG A 463 -2.99 -24.91 32.43
C ARG A 463 -3.77 -24.51 33.69
N ASN A 464 -4.88 -23.80 33.51
CA ASN A 464 -5.79 -23.35 34.57
C ASN A 464 -5.06 -22.62 35.71
N GLY A 465 -4.18 -21.68 35.41
CA GLY A 465 -3.46 -20.91 36.43
C GLY A 465 -2.23 -21.62 37.01
N VAL A 466 -1.92 -22.85 36.56
CA VAL A 466 -0.84 -23.68 37.14
C VAL A 466 0.20 -24.08 36.10
N HIS A 467 1.47 -23.94 36.45
CA HIS A 467 2.59 -24.42 35.62
C HIS A 467 2.61 -25.96 35.61
N THR A 468 2.59 -26.56 34.43
CA THR A 468 2.51 -28.03 34.27
C THR A 468 3.83 -28.75 34.61
N GLY A 469 4.93 -27.99 34.70
CA GLY A 469 6.28 -28.52 34.87
C GLY A 469 6.92 -29.01 33.57
N LEU A 470 6.17 -28.99 32.46
CA LEU A 470 6.68 -29.32 31.14
C LEU A 470 7.47 -28.12 30.60
N LYS A 471 8.69 -28.39 30.12
CA LYS A 471 9.49 -27.43 29.36
C LYS A 471 9.66 -27.98 27.95
N PRO A 472 9.25 -27.26 26.89
CA PRO A 472 9.50 -27.69 25.52
C PRO A 472 11.00 -27.78 25.27
N LEU A 473 11.39 -28.77 24.48
CA LEU A 473 12.75 -28.80 23.94
C LEU A 473 12.87 -27.71 22.87
N PRO A 474 14.06 -27.10 22.71
CA PRO A 474 14.30 -26.18 21.60
C PRO A 474 13.90 -26.84 20.28
N SER A 475 13.08 -26.13 19.50
CA SER A 475 12.62 -26.60 18.21
C SER A 475 13.54 -26.06 17.11
N THR A 476 13.74 -26.85 16.07
CA THR A 476 14.50 -26.46 14.89
C THR A 476 13.54 -26.28 13.72
N ARG A 477 13.56 -25.11 13.08
CA ARG A 477 12.78 -24.82 11.87
C ARG A 477 13.70 -24.34 10.75
N LEU A 478 13.31 -24.62 9.51
CA LEU A 478 14.01 -24.20 8.30
C LEU A 478 13.38 -22.90 7.81
N PHE A 479 14.22 -21.91 7.48
CA PHE A 479 13.80 -20.62 6.95
C PHE A 479 14.51 -20.33 5.63
N GLY A 480 13.88 -19.51 4.79
CA GLY A 480 14.37 -19.18 3.45
C GLY A 480 14.26 -20.34 2.44
N THR A 481 14.76 -20.10 1.23
CA THR A 481 14.72 -21.03 0.11
C THR A 481 16.05 -21.01 -0.65
N GLY A 482 16.35 -22.06 -1.43
CA GLY A 482 17.56 -22.15 -2.24
C GLY A 482 18.86 -22.06 -1.42
N ASP A 483 19.82 -21.28 -1.91
CA ASP A 483 21.13 -21.09 -1.27
C ASP A 483 21.04 -20.33 0.07
N CYS A 484 19.90 -19.70 0.36
CA CYS A 484 19.59 -19.06 1.63
C CYS A 484 18.64 -19.88 2.49
N SER A 485 18.80 -21.20 2.50
CA SER A 485 18.10 -22.08 3.44
C SER A 485 18.90 -22.23 4.74
N VAL A 486 18.35 -21.73 5.85
CA VAL A 486 19.01 -21.71 7.15
C VAL A 486 18.16 -22.39 8.22
N GLN A 487 18.79 -23.24 9.03
CA GLN A 487 18.14 -23.90 10.16
C GLN A 487 18.36 -23.09 11.44
N TYR A 488 17.27 -22.69 12.07
CA TYR A 488 17.30 -22.00 13.35
C TYR A 488 16.80 -22.91 14.45
N THR A 489 17.59 -23.01 15.51
CA THR A 489 17.16 -23.66 16.76
C THR A 489 16.88 -22.57 17.78
N ARG A 490 15.66 -22.54 18.30
CA ARG A 490 15.21 -21.59 19.32
C ARG A 490 14.46 -22.33 20.41
N ASP A 491 14.41 -21.72 21.58
CA ASP A 491 13.67 -22.22 22.74
C ASP A 491 12.16 -22.27 22.47
N PHE A 492 11.66 -21.39 21.60
CA PHE A 492 10.33 -21.46 21.00
C PHE A 492 10.28 -20.64 19.70
N PHE A 493 9.34 -20.97 18.81
CA PHE A 493 8.91 -20.07 17.73
C PHE A 493 7.56 -19.43 17.99
N GLU A 494 6.66 -20.13 18.68
CA GLU A 494 5.36 -19.59 19.05
C GLU A 494 5.02 -19.90 20.52
N ARG A 495 4.51 -18.89 21.23
CA ARG A 495 3.79 -19.07 22.50
C ARG A 495 2.37 -18.57 22.32
N SER A 496 1.40 -19.46 22.51
CA SER A 496 0.00 -19.07 22.63
C SER A 496 -0.35 -18.98 24.11
N ARG A 497 -0.82 -17.82 24.56
CA ARG A 497 -1.18 -17.56 25.96
C ARG A 497 -2.63 -17.14 26.07
N ARG A 498 -3.23 -17.49 27.20
CA ARG A 498 -4.48 -16.90 27.66
C ARG A 498 -4.30 -16.33 29.04
N TYR A 499 -4.76 -15.10 29.21
CA TYR A 499 -4.79 -14.40 30.48
C TYR A 499 -6.21 -14.34 30.99
N ALA A 500 -6.38 -14.64 32.27
CA ALA A 500 -7.62 -14.37 32.96
C ALA A 500 -7.52 -12.99 33.60
N CYS A 501 -8.27 -12.05 33.04
CA CYS A 501 -8.29 -10.66 33.45
C CYS A 501 -9.54 -10.38 34.27
N THR A 502 -9.35 -9.77 35.42
CA THR A 502 -10.45 -9.28 36.23
C THR A 502 -10.97 -8.01 35.60
N ILE A 503 -12.23 -8.02 35.19
CA ILE A 503 -12.95 -6.85 34.69
C ILE A 503 -14.00 -6.45 35.72
N ASP A 504 -14.17 -5.16 35.95
CA ASP A 504 -15.26 -4.67 36.78
C ASP A 504 -16.54 -4.66 35.95
N LEU A 505 -17.37 -5.69 36.10
CA LEU A 505 -18.69 -5.79 35.45
C LEU A 505 -19.80 -5.04 36.19
N GLY A 506 -19.56 -4.56 37.40
CA GLY A 506 -20.61 -3.91 38.19
C GLY A 506 -21.79 -4.85 38.46
N SER A 507 -21.83 -5.47 39.63
CA SER A 507 -23.02 -6.23 40.01
C SER A 507 -24.04 -5.29 40.63
N ALA A 508 -25.13 -5.01 39.90
CA ALA A 508 -26.44 -4.90 40.52
C ALA A 508 -26.74 -6.20 41.31
N PRO A 509 -27.61 -6.19 42.33
CA PRO A 509 -28.17 -7.43 42.86
C PRO A 509 -28.69 -8.27 41.68
N GLN A 510 -28.37 -9.57 41.67
CA GLN A 510 -28.77 -10.47 40.58
C GLN A 510 -30.23 -10.18 40.20
N PRO A 511 -30.54 -9.90 38.92
CA PRO A 511 -31.92 -9.71 38.51
C PRO A 511 -32.69 -10.96 38.91
N ASP A 512 -33.86 -10.75 39.50
CA ASP A 512 -34.76 -11.86 39.79
C ASP A 512 -35.18 -12.53 38.47
N LEU A 513 -34.46 -13.58 38.09
CA LEU A 513 -34.69 -14.33 36.86
C LEU A 513 -35.94 -15.21 36.97
N THR A 514 -36.59 -15.30 38.13
CA THR A 514 -37.74 -16.18 38.32
C THR A 514 -38.95 -15.74 37.51
N ARG A 515 -39.11 -14.43 37.24
CA ARG A 515 -40.10 -13.93 36.28
C ARG A 515 -39.75 -14.31 34.84
N GLY A 516 -38.48 -14.17 34.45
CA GLY A 516 -38.00 -14.55 33.12
C GLY A 516 -38.17 -16.05 32.84
N ALA A 517 -37.79 -16.90 33.81
CA ALA A 517 -38.02 -18.34 33.77
C ALA A 517 -39.52 -18.68 33.69
N TYR A 518 -40.36 -18.02 34.48
CA TYR A 518 -41.81 -18.21 34.42
C TYR A 518 -42.39 -17.86 33.04
N ILE A 519 -41.98 -16.73 32.46
CA ILE A 519 -42.42 -16.31 31.11
C ILE A 519 -42.02 -17.35 30.07
N ILE A 520 -40.77 -17.84 30.10
CA ILE A 520 -40.26 -18.84 29.15
C ILE A 520 -41.01 -20.17 29.28
N ASP A 521 -41.22 -20.65 30.51
CA ASP A 521 -41.79 -21.97 30.78
C ASP A 521 -43.31 -22.03 30.57
N HIS A 522 -44.01 -20.89 30.68
CA HIS A 522 -45.48 -20.85 30.70
C HIS A 522 -46.10 -20.08 29.52
N SER A 523 -45.29 -19.47 28.65
CA SER A 523 -45.77 -18.83 27.42
C SER A 523 -45.79 -19.80 26.24
N THR A 524 -46.68 -19.55 25.28
CA THR A 524 -46.76 -20.27 24.00
C THR A 524 -46.69 -19.29 22.83
N LYS A 525 -46.70 -19.80 21.59
CA LYS A 525 -46.65 -18.97 20.37
C LYS A 525 -47.79 -17.94 20.25
N THR A 526 -48.88 -18.10 20.99
CA THR A 526 -50.07 -17.23 20.93
C THR A 526 -50.45 -16.62 22.28
N LEU A 527 -49.71 -16.90 23.34
CA LEU A 527 -50.06 -16.54 24.71
C LEU A 527 -48.82 -16.22 25.53
N LEU A 528 -48.76 -15.01 26.09
CA LEU A 528 -47.74 -14.61 27.05
C LEU A 528 -48.27 -14.81 28.47
N ALA A 529 -47.63 -15.69 29.23
CA ALA A 529 -47.82 -15.81 30.66
C ALA A 529 -46.76 -14.97 31.39
N ASP A 530 -47.17 -14.15 32.35
CA ASP A 530 -46.28 -13.25 33.09
C ASP A 530 -46.56 -13.36 34.59
N ARG A 531 -45.55 -13.04 35.40
CA ARG A 531 -45.59 -13.07 36.85
C ARG A 531 -44.97 -11.81 37.42
N THR A 532 -45.75 -10.98 38.10
CA THR A 532 -45.33 -9.69 38.66
C THR A 532 -45.51 -9.67 40.16
N ILE A 533 -44.75 -8.85 40.86
CA ILE A 533 -44.95 -8.57 42.29
C ILE A 533 -45.87 -7.35 42.40
N THR A 534 -46.96 -7.48 43.15
CA THR A 534 -47.90 -6.38 43.43
C THR A 534 -47.39 -5.49 44.57
N ASP A 535 -47.99 -4.32 44.75
CA ASP A 535 -47.54 -3.30 45.72
C ASP A 535 -47.50 -3.79 47.18
N ASP A 536 -48.23 -4.87 47.49
CA ASP A 536 -48.26 -5.56 48.79
C ASP A 536 -47.19 -6.67 48.95
N GLY A 537 -46.33 -6.84 47.94
CA GLY A 537 -45.26 -7.85 47.93
C GLY A 537 -45.72 -9.26 47.54
N THR A 538 -47.00 -9.45 47.19
CA THR A 538 -47.50 -10.75 46.72
C THR A 538 -47.24 -10.98 45.24
N VAL A 539 -47.20 -12.25 44.83
CA VAL A 539 -46.93 -12.64 43.44
C VAL A 539 -48.25 -12.81 42.69
N ALA A 540 -48.47 -11.99 41.67
CA ALA A 540 -49.60 -12.08 40.76
C ALA A 540 -49.17 -12.68 39.41
N THR A 541 -49.96 -13.61 38.89
CA THR A 541 -49.76 -14.20 37.57
C THR A 541 -50.83 -13.71 36.59
N SER A 542 -50.44 -13.43 35.35
CA SER A 542 -51.36 -13.04 34.28
C SER A 542 -51.09 -13.82 33.00
N THR A 543 -52.12 -13.93 32.15
CA THR A 543 -51.98 -14.47 30.80
C THR A 543 -52.65 -13.53 29.82
N ARG A 544 -51.97 -13.20 28.72
CA ARG A 544 -52.53 -12.38 27.64
C ARG A 544 -52.26 -13.01 26.27
N PRO A 545 -53.22 -12.94 25.34
CA PRO A 545 -52.94 -13.31 23.96
C PRO A 545 -51.89 -12.36 23.37
N PHE A 546 -50.95 -12.90 22.62
CA PHE A 546 -49.96 -12.13 21.89
C PHE A 546 -49.76 -12.76 20.51
N THR A 547 -49.64 -11.93 19.49
CA THR A 547 -49.27 -12.35 18.14
C THR A 547 -47.98 -11.63 17.76
N MET A 548 -47.00 -12.37 17.26
CA MET A 548 -45.88 -11.72 16.59
C MET A 548 -46.43 -11.03 15.34
N PRO A 549 -46.08 -9.75 15.08
CA PRO A 549 -46.37 -9.11 13.80
C PRO A 549 -45.82 -9.99 12.69
N ASP A 550 -46.61 -10.17 11.63
CA ASP A 550 -46.14 -10.83 10.41
C ASP A 550 -44.88 -10.10 9.94
N ARG A 551 -43.76 -10.83 9.90
CA ARG A 551 -42.52 -10.32 9.34
C ARG A 551 -42.60 -10.73 7.88
N GLY A 552 -43.08 -9.84 7.01
CA GLY A 552 -43.14 -10.12 5.58
C GLY A 552 -41.80 -10.65 5.07
N SER A 553 -41.84 -11.46 4.01
CA SER A 553 -40.63 -12.03 3.42
C SER A 553 -39.74 -10.91 2.88
N VAL A 554 -38.53 -10.76 3.43
CA VAL A 554 -37.48 -9.97 2.80
C VAL A 554 -36.95 -10.73 1.58
N ALA A 555 -36.69 -10.02 0.49
CA ALA A 555 -36.07 -10.62 -0.69
C ALA A 555 -34.71 -11.23 -0.29
N THR A 556 -34.43 -12.43 -0.79
CA THR A 556 -33.24 -13.23 -0.44
C THR A 556 -31.93 -12.63 -0.94
N CYS A 557 -31.97 -11.59 -1.78
CA CYS A 557 -30.80 -10.92 -2.33
C CYS A 557 -31.10 -9.43 -2.59
N GLU A 558 -30.03 -8.66 -2.78
CA GLU A 558 -30.11 -7.35 -3.43
C GLU A 558 -30.08 -7.53 -4.95
N PRO A 559 -31.04 -6.96 -5.71
CA PRO A 559 -31.02 -7.05 -7.16
C PRO A 559 -29.84 -6.25 -7.71
N ILE A 560 -28.97 -6.96 -8.44
CA ILE A 560 -27.83 -6.38 -9.15
C ILE A 560 -27.99 -6.63 -10.64
N CYS A 561 -27.35 -5.79 -11.46
CA CYS A 561 -27.22 -6.00 -12.89
C CYS A 561 -25.75 -6.11 -13.28
N LYS A 562 -25.49 -6.88 -14.34
CA LYS A 562 -24.17 -7.06 -14.93
C LYS A 562 -24.11 -6.27 -16.22
N THR A 563 -23.10 -5.42 -16.36
CA THR A 563 -22.87 -4.61 -17.55
C THR A 563 -21.44 -4.81 -18.05
N ARG A 564 -21.17 -4.42 -19.29
CA ARG A 564 -19.82 -4.45 -19.85
C ARG A 564 -19.53 -3.23 -20.68
N ALA A 565 -18.28 -2.79 -20.72
CA ALA A 565 -17.80 -1.81 -21.68
C ALA A 565 -16.71 -2.43 -22.56
N PRO A 566 -16.66 -2.12 -23.86
CA PRO A 566 -15.58 -2.58 -24.72
C PRO A 566 -14.25 -1.97 -24.28
N LYS A 567 -13.21 -2.79 -24.24
CA LYS A 567 -11.85 -2.37 -23.88
C LYS A 567 -10.85 -2.93 -24.87
N ALA A 568 -9.97 -2.08 -25.41
CA ALA A 568 -8.80 -2.56 -26.14
C ALA A 568 -7.74 -3.05 -25.15
N ASN A 569 -7.16 -4.22 -25.41
CA ASN A 569 -6.10 -4.77 -24.57
C ASN A 569 -4.79 -3.99 -24.74
N SER A 570 -4.61 -2.98 -23.89
CA SER A 570 -3.39 -2.18 -23.82
C SER A 570 -2.40 -2.67 -22.76
N ASP A 571 -2.61 -3.86 -22.17
CA ASP A 571 -1.74 -4.39 -21.12
C ASP A 571 -0.31 -4.59 -21.63
N VAL A 572 0.65 -4.47 -20.71
CA VAL A 572 2.08 -4.57 -21.03
C VAL A 572 2.67 -5.80 -20.35
N ALA A 573 3.36 -6.62 -21.13
CA ALA A 573 4.21 -7.70 -20.66
C ALA A 573 5.68 -7.43 -21.02
N VAL A 574 6.60 -8.28 -20.53
CA VAL A 574 8.05 -8.23 -20.88
C VAL A 574 8.27 -8.21 -22.39
N ASP A 575 7.36 -8.84 -23.10
CA ASP A 575 7.34 -9.02 -24.53
C ASP A 575 6.67 -7.85 -25.31
N GLY A 576 6.29 -6.77 -24.63
CA GLY A 576 5.65 -5.58 -25.21
C GLY A 576 4.13 -5.53 -24.98
N ILE A 577 3.44 -4.75 -25.81
CA ILE A 577 1.98 -4.57 -25.71
C ILE A 577 1.28 -5.90 -26.03
N VAL A 578 0.47 -6.40 -25.11
CA VAL A 578 -0.20 -7.70 -25.23
C VAL A 578 -1.19 -7.70 -26.38
N GLY A 579 -2.00 -6.65 -26.53
CA GLY A 579 -2.96 -6.53 -27.63
C GLY A 579 -2.33 -6.56 -29.02
N ALA A 580 -1.10 -6.05 -29.19
CA ALA A 580 -0.38 -6.12 -30.47
C ALA A 580 0.00 -7.56 -30.87
N ARG A 581 -0.03 -8.50 -29.92
CA ARG A 581 0.24 -9.93 -30.14
C ARG A 581 -1.03 -10.78 -30.19
N GLN A 582 -2.20 -10.16 -30.06
CA GLN A 582 -3.50 -10.83 -30.15
C GLN A 582 -4.09 -10.65 -31.55
N ASN A 583 -4.72 -11.70 -32.08
CA ASN A 583 -5.45 -11.61 -33.36
C ASN A 583 -6.68 -10.69 -33.25
N ASP A 584 -7.27 -10.63 -32.06
CA ASP A 584 -8.35 -9.72 -31.69
C ASP A 584 -8.06 -9.16 -30.29
N PRO A 585 -7.60 -7.90 -30.19
CA PRO A 585 -7.31 -7.25 -28.91
C PRO A 585 -8.56 -6.68 -28.24
N ALA A 586 -9.77 -6.90 -28.79
CA ALA A 586 -11.01 -6.44 -28.17
C ALA A 586 -11.39 -7.33 -26.98
N GLY A 587 -11.36 -6.73 -25.79
CA GLY A 587 -11.86 -7.28 -24.54
C GLY A 587 -13.09 -6.53 -24.03
N TRP A 588 -13.54 -6.95 -22.86
CA TRP A 588 -14.67 -6.34 -22.16
C TRP A 588 -14.31 -6.19 -20.69
N ASP A 589 -14.47 -5.00 -20.14
CA ASP A 589 -14.52 -4.83 -18.69
C ASP A 589 -15.95 -5.16 -18.23
N ILE A 590 -16.07 -5.90 -17.14
CA ILE A 590 -17.36 -6.31 -16.56
C ILE A 590 -17.60 -5.48 -15.30
N PHE A 591 -18.78 -4.89 -15.20
CA PHE A 591 -19.21 -4.11 -14.04
C PHE A 591 -20.47 -4.73 -13.43
N PHE A 592 -20.60 -4.53 -12.11
CA PHE A 592 -21.78 -4.93 -11.36
C PHE A 592 -22.35 -3.68 -10.69
N HIS A 593 -23.61 -3.39 -10.97
CA HIS A 593 -24.30 -2.24 -10.40
C HIS A 593 -25.48 -2.68 -9.54
N SER A 594 -25.68 -2.02 -8.41
CA SER A 594 -26.92 -2.14 -7.64
C SER A 594 -28.08 -1.55 -8.45
N CYS A 595 -29.18 -2.28 -8.53
CA CYS A 595 -30.34 -1.79 -9.26
C CYS A 595 -31.05 -0.67 -8.52
N THR A 596 -31.57 0.28 -9.29
CA THR A 596 -32.40 1.37 -8.75
C THR A 596 -33.72 0.83 -8.19
N THR A 597 -34.42 1.64 -7.41
CA THR A 597 -35.74 1.29 -6.82
C THR A 597 -36.80 0.91 -7.85
N ASN A 598 -36.63 1.29 -9.12
CA ASN A 598 -37.50 0.93 -10.23
C ASN A 598 -37.06 -0.35 -10.96
N ASN A 599 -36.14 -1.13 -10.37
CA ASN A 599 -35.53 -2.32 -10.96
C ASN A 599 -34.83 -2.03 -12.30
N ALA A 600 -34.26 -0.84 -12.44
CA ALA A 600 -33.50 -0.42 -13.61
C ALA A 600 -32.00 -0.39 -13.30
N CYS A 601 -31.20 -0.85 -14.27
CA CYS A 601 -29.74 -0.87 -14.19
C CYS A 601 -29.16 0.50 -14.53
N PRO A 602 -28.36 1.13 -13.65
CA PRO A 602 -27.70 2.40 -13.97
C PRO A 602 -26.47 2.12 -14.85
N LEU A 603 -26.63 2.18 -16.17
CA LEU A 603 -25.53 1.99 -17.12
C LEU A 603 -24.52 3.15 -17.03
N GLY A 604 -23.24 2.82 -16.90
CA GLY A 604 -22.14 3.76 -17.09
C GLY A 604 -21.98 4.20 -18.55
N GLU A 605 -21.11 5.19 -18.77
CA GLU A 605 -20.82 5.69 -20.12
C GLU A 605 -20.17 4.60 -20.98
N GLY A 606 -20.76 4.29 -22.13
CA GLY A 606 -20.26 3.23 -23.02
C GLY A 606 -20.55 1.80 -22.54
N GLU A 607 -21.29 1.63 -21.44
CA GLU A 607 -21.66 0.30 -20.94
C GLU A 607 -22.89 -0.27 -21.66
N GLU A 608 -22.84 -1.57 -21.90
CA GLU A 608 -23.93 -2.40 -22.41
C GLU A 608 -24.47 -3.30 -21.30
N LEU A 609 -25.78 -3.49 -21.25
CA LEU A 609 -26.41 -4.41 -20.30
C LEU A 609 -26.16 -5.87 -20.71
N ILE A 610 -25.50 -6.66 -19.86
CA ILE A 610 -25.36 -8.12 -20.04
C ILE A 610 -26.51 -8.86 -19.35
N SER A 611 -26.77 -8.52 -18.09
CA SER A 611 -27.81 -9.15 -17.29
C SER A 611 -28.63 -8.10 -16.56
N ALA A 612 -29.94 -8.15 -16.77
CA ALA A 612 -30.88 -7.26 -16.12
C ALA A 612 -30.92 -7.48 -14.60
N CYS A 613 -31.53 -6.54 -13.91
CA CYS A 613 -31.68 -6.54 -12.46
C CYS A 613 -32.31 -7.82 -11.91
N GLY A 614 -31.57 -8.51 -11.05
CA GLY A 614 -32.04 -9.72 -10.38
C GLY A 614 -31.06 -10.24 -9.33
N CYS A 615 -31.40 -11.37 -8.71
CA CYS A 615 -30.46 -12.12 -7.87
C CYS A 615 -29.46 -12.85 -8.77
N LEU A 616 -28.35 -12.21 -9.11
CA LEU A 616 -27.30 -12.83 -9.89
C LEU A 616 -26.38 -13.64 -8.96
N ASP A 617 -26.07 -14.87 -9.36
CA ASP A 617 -25.12 -15.77 -8.69
C ASP A 617 -23.95 -16.05 -9.64
N ASP A 618 -22.98 -15.14 -9.63
CA ASP A 618 -21.74 -15.25 -10.41
C ASP A 618 -20.60 -15.88 -9.58
N PHE A 619 -20.92 -16.52 -8.43
CA PHE A 619 -19.93 -17.21 -7.62
C PHE A 619 -19.13 -18.28 -8.41
N PRO A 620 -19.74 -19.07 -9.32
CA PRO A 620 -18.96 -19.98 -10.17
C PRO A 620 -17.95 -19.25 -11.07
N GLU A 621 -18.30 -18.09 -11.61
CA GLU A 621 -17.42 -17.29 -12.47
C GLU A 621 -16.25 -16.71 -11.65
N ALA A 622 -16.54 -16.18 -10.45
CA ALA A 622 -15.53 -15.69 -9.53
C ALA A 622 -14.56 -16.82 -9.07
N VAL A 623 -15.08 -18.00 -8.75
CA VAL A 623 -14.25 -19.17 -8.38
C VAL A 623 -13.38 -19.62 -9.54
N VAL A 624 -13.91 -19.60 -10.77
CA VAL A 624 -13.13 -19.90 -11.97
C VAL A 624 -12.03 -18.85 -12.16
N MET A 625 -12.32 -17.55 -12.08
CA MET A 625 -11.30 -16.50 -12.18
C MET A 625 -10.21 -16.65 -11.12
N MET A 626 -10.59 -16.88 -9.85
CA MET A 626 -9.63 -17.12 -8.77
C MET A 626 -8.77 -18.38 -9.00
N GLN A 627 -9.35 -19.44 -9.57
CA GLN A 627 -8.58 -20.63 -9.93
C GLN A 627 -7.68 -20.41 -11.13
N THR A 628 -8.11 -19.64 -12.12
CA THR A 628 -7.26 -19.27 -13.25
C THR A 628 -6.07 -18.44 -12.75
N VAL A 629 -6.27 -17.47 -11.85
CA VAL A 629 -5.17 -16.72 -11.22
C VAL A 629 -4.25 -17.64 -10.41
N ARG A 630 -4.80 -18.58 -9.63
CA ARG A 630 -4.00 -19.58 -8.88
C ARG A 630 -3.19 -20.49 -9.80
N LEU A 631 -3.76 -20.94 -10.92
CA LEU A 631 -3.10 -21.79 -11.90
C LEU A 631 -2.05 -21.01 -12.71
N SER A 632 -2.35 -19.78 -13.13
CA SER A 632 -1.38 -18.88 -13.76
C SER A 632 -0.25 -18.50 -12.81
N GLY A 633 -0.53 -18.34 -11.52
CA GLY A 633 0.48 -18.15 -10.48
C GLY A 633 1.36 -19.39 -10.28
N ALA A 634 0.83 -20.59 -10.49
CA ALA A 634 1.62 -21.82 -10.50
C ALA A 634 2.47 -21.96 -11.78
N ASP A 635 2.01 -21.47 -12.93
CA ASP A 635 2.76 -21.45 -14.20
C ASP A 635 3.87 -20.37 -14.23
N LEU A 636 3.70 -19.26 -13.51
CA LEU A 636 4.76 -18.27 -13.25
C LEU A 636 5.89 -18.84 -12.35
N VAL A 637 5.62 -19.93 -11.64
CA VAL A 637 6.64 -20.75 -10.97
C VAL A 637 7.12 -21.82 -11.94
N CYS A 638 7.91 -21.43 -12.93
CA CYS A 638 8.64 -22.37 -13.78
C CYS A 638 10.13 -22.01 -13.85
N ARG A 639 10.89 -22.47 -12.85
CA ARG A 639 12.05 -23.37 -13.02
C ARG A 639 12.54 -23.96 -11.68
N ALA A 640 11.74 -24.87 -11.16
CA ALA A 640 12.16 -26.06 -10.40
C ALA A 640 11.03 -27.07 -10.71
N GLU A 641 11.20 -28.17 -11.45
CA GLU A 641 12.24 -29.20 -11.45
C GLU A 641 12.19 -29.97 -12.79
N ALA A 642 13.29 -30.63 -13.17
CA ALA A 642 13.25 -31.95 -13.81
C ALA A 642 14.64 -32.63 -13.77
N ARG A 643 15.06 -33.07 -12.58
CA ARG A 643 15.74 -34.35 -12.23
C ARG A 643 16.63 -34.24 -11.02
#